data_AF-M5FSQ7-F1
#
_entry.id   AF-M5FSQ7-F1
#
_cell.length_a   1.000
_cell.length_b   1.000
_cell.length_c   1.000
_cell.angle_alpha   90.00
_cell.angle_beta   90.00
_cell.angle_gamma   90.00
#
_symmetry.space_group_name_H-M   'P 1'
#
loop_
_entity.id
_entity.type
_entity.pdbx_description
1 polymer ?
#
loop_
_entity_poly.entity_id
_entity_poly.type
_entity_poly.pdbx_seq_one_letter_code
_entity_poly.pdbx_strand_id
1 'polypeptide(L)'
;MSTCNEIAQSHSNSNLSRPRALTTILYEPGDGFYLLQRHVERLRAAHIYLGSTSPGFIDELSWSVGSGLMQELWGVVRSTGETFPQRVRVEVTHDCRIIATSRIMVTGPLTTLTVCLDTRPTVPRHAEHKTTDRANYDSARGRVDACLDLEGVRMPFDVLLWNPAGFVTETSISNVAVEMHYDQSSSPRFVTPRVTSGLIAGVMRQELLSVGFLEEGDIRIEDALCAAQEGRRIIAFNALRKVFEVKIITALPQPSLFRELPFPMGVGVIIDCYDSYTNNLLPCLNTANLPPQEFERYLESSVAVIRLHTFPWPVFRDHVLPHLEWVIISPGPGRPDNTRDFGFCAELLRTSEVPVLGVCLGHQGIASAHGGSIISSGDVVHGRTVLVHNNNVGVFANVPSAQMVRYNSLCVDPENIPEDIHVTAWARSSDGATIEIMGLQHRHKPQYGVQFHLESTCSDHDTARRIMQSFALVVAQHSKHRAASSTKLPDICRTTSYIDFSKLRSVSPCIDTQIKQPLRVLSQQLVVQATPVEMCSYLVEACQEDLGINVFWLDSARSSPNDPLSRYSYLGTSNRSIQYEPGTALLHKGMEDVSLPLRPGQSFWSWLDTLQRVIHENSANDAIAAPNFQCGLVGYLSYEMGKESLDGYESSTRNTAYSGPLAQFMLIDQVLAFDHHTGVWHAMGLIRGSADSRMDALSELLPCQFGITELEFYSWIRTLEIPQPFPSSTRKSALPSLFDFNYTHDSYMDSIRRLIQKIGEGESYEMNLTGQFTGLLHDTPSLKDVFALYGDIRTKNPACYSALLCFTRTRTHVLSTSPELFIELSGVGGTEALMKPIKGTLRRTPCRCAPCTDPDGCEVNRALQDAQRLAAFEADPKERAENLMIVDLIRADLQNFCHTSSVTVKKLMDVEASETVYSLVTSVEGKLVPDVGPVEAICRTFPPGSMTGAPKLRSVELLEDLEGHQPRGIYSGCLGYISVNNRASFNVVIRTLVIQDCKASVGAGGAITWLSDPDSEWDELFLKARSVLQDRV
;
A
#
# COMPACT_ATOMS: atom_id res chain seq x y z
N MET A 1 -2.10 -43.34 25.22
CA MET A 1 -2.25 -43.88 26.59
C MET A 1 -1.27 -43.12 27.48
N SER A 2 -1.80 -42.40 28.48
CA SER A 2 -1.20 -41.99 29.77
C SER A 2 0.23 -41.40 29.78
N THR A 3 0.57 -40.27 30.40
CA THR A 3 -0.06 -39.34 31.39
C THR A 3 1.02 -38.26 31.64
N CYS A 4 0.73 -36.95 31.60
CA CYS A 4 0.27 -36.09 32.70
C CYS A 4 1.20 -36.00 33.92
N ASN A 5 1.44 -34.75 34.38
CA ASN A 5 2.31 -34.23 35.46
C ASN A 5 3.67 -33.76 34.89
N GLU A 6 4.07 -32.50 34.83
CA GLU A 6 3.95 -31.36 35.76
C GLU A 6 4.19 -30.05 34.99
N ILE A 7 3.20 -29.14 34.93
CA ILE A 7 3.45 -27.69 35.01
C ILE A 7 2.30 -27.12 35.84
N ALA A 8 2.46 -27.24 37.16
CA ALA A 8 1.69 -26.49 38.12
C ALA A 8 2.52 -25.27 38.55
N GLN A 9 1.82 -24.14 38.69
CA GLN A 9 2.26 -22.88 39.30
C GLN A 9 2.90 -21.84 38.36
N SER A 10 2.05 -21.00 37.76
CA SER A 10 2.02 -19.59 38.11
C SER A 10 0.80 -18.87 37.52
N HIS A 11 0.22 -17.97 38.34
CA HIS A 11 -0.78 -16.96 38.03
C HIS A 11 -2.24 -17.29 38.37
N SER A 12 -2.47 -17.20 39.69
CA SER A 12 -3.70 -16.78 40.36
C SER A 12 -4.40 -15.59 39.69
N ASN A 13 -5.53 -15.85 39.02
CA ASN A 13 -6.68 -14.94 38.93
C ASN A 13 -7.96 -15.64 38.40
N SER A 14 -8.24 -16.86 38.87
CA SER A 14 -9.45 -17.60 38.51
C SER A 14 -10.39 -17.81 39.71
N ASN A 15 -10.93 -16.72 40.23
CA ASN A 15 -12.19 -16.74 40.99
C ASN A 15 -13.28 -16.09 40.12
N LEU A 16 -13.54 -16.67 38.95
CA LEU A 16 -14.85 -16.53 38.31
C LEU A 16 -15.84 -17.24 39.23
N SER A 17 -16.59 -16.49 40.03
CA SER A 17 -17.58 -17.03 40.96
C SER A 17 -18.52 -17.97 40.21
N ARG A 18 -18.65 -19.23 40.66
CA ARG A 18 -19.64 -20.16 40.10
C ARG A 18 -21.02 -19.46 40.02
N PRO A 19 -21.77 -19.63 38.91
CA PRO A 19 -23.07 -18.99 38.73
C PRO A 19 -24.05 -19.44 39.83
N ARG A 20 -24.87 -18.51 40.32
CA ARG A 20 -25.89 -18.76 41.35
C ARG A 20 -27.29 -18.66 40.75
N ALA A 21 -28.25 -19.40 41.29
CA ALA A 21 -29.64 -19.27 40.90
C ALA A 21 -30.18 -17.89 41.31
N LEU A 22 -30.88 -17.23 40.39
CA LEU A 22 -31.27 -15.83 40.53
C LEU A 22 -32.74 -15.63 40.12
N THR A 23 -33.49 -14.91 40.94
CA THR A 23 -34.81 -14.40 40.56
C THR A 23 -34.98 -12.94 40.95
N THR A 24 -35.99 -12.30 40.35
CA THR A 24 -36.36 -10.92 40.68
C THR A 24 -37.87 -10.83 40.71
N ILE A 25 -38.39 -10.38 41.84
CA ILE A 25 -39.79 -10.41 42.25
C ILE A 25 -40.26 -8.97 42.44
N LEU A 26 -41.50 -8.69 42.03
CA LEU A 26 -42.16 -7.43 42.34
C LEU A 26 -42.88 -7.55 43.68
N TYR A 27 -42.63 -6.61 44.59
CA TYR A 27 -43.46 -6.39 45.76
C TYR A 27 -44.39 -5.21 45.48
N GLU A 28 -45.70 -5.42 45.60
CA GLU A 28 -46.74 -4.38 45.51
C GLU A 28 -47.32 -4.13 46.93
N PRO A 29 -47.35 -2.87 47.42
CA PRO A 29 -47.97 -2.56 48.71
C PRO A 29 -49.42 -3.02 48.73
N GLY A 30 -49.81 -3.82 49.72
CA GLY A 30 -51.16 -4.40 49.83
C GLY A 30 -51.32 -5.78 49.19
N ASP A 31 -50.72 -6.01 48.02
CA ASP A 31 -50.85 -7.27 47.26
C ASP A 31 -49.70 -8.27 47.51
N GLY A 32 -48.59 -7.83 48.10
CA GLY A 32 -47.46 -8.67 48.47
C GLY A 32 -46.53 -9.01 47.30
N PHE A 33 -45.94 -10.21 47.33
CA PHE A 33 -44.96 -10.65 46.33
C PHE A 33 -45.66 -11.26 45.10
N TYR A 34 -45.62 -10.55 43.97
CA TYR A 34 -46.27 -10.95 42.73
C TYR A 34 -45.70 -12.28 42.19
N LEU A 35 -46.57 -13.23 41.83
CA LEU A 35 -46.24 -14.57 41.29
C LEU A 35 -45.21 -15.36 42.12
N LEU A 36 -45.22 -15.20 43.45
CA LEU A 36 -44.24 -15.78 44.37
C LEU A 36 -44.03 -17.29 44.17
N GLN A 37 -45.12 -18.06 44.06
CA GLN A 37 -45.05 -19.51 43.89
C GLN A 37 -44.20 -19.91 42.67
N ARG A 38 -44.45 -19.29 41.50
CA ARG A 38 -43.67 -19.55 40.27
C ARG A 38 -42.22 -19.09 40.38
N HIS A 39 -41.96 -17.99 41.10
CA HIS A 39 -40.60 -17.55 41.37
C HIS A 39 -39.81 -18.55 42.23
N VAL A 40 -40.46 -19.17 43.21
CA VAL A 40 -39.88 -20.24 44.05
C VAL A 40 -39.59 -21.48 43.21
N GLU A 41 -40.55 -21.94 42.41
CA GLU A 41 -40.38 -23.08 41.51
C GLU A 41 -39.21 -22.86 40.54
N ARG A 42 -39.08 -21.66 39.98
CA ARG A 42 -37.95 -21.30 39.11
C ARG A 42 -36.62 -21.32 39.85
N LEU A 43 -36.55 -20.79 41.08
CA LEU A 43 -35.32 -20.83 41.90
C LEU A 43 -34.91 -22.27 42.19
N ARG A 44 -35.86 -23.13 42.55
CA ARG A 44 -35.62 -24.56 42.79
C ARG A 44 -35.05 -25.24 41.53
N ALA A 45 -35.68 -25.04 40.38
CA ALA A 45 -35.24 -25.64 39.12
C ALA A 45 -33.82 -25.16 38.71
N ALA A 46 -33.56 -23.86 38.82
CA ALA A 46 -32.24 -23.28 38.52
C ALA A 46 -31.14 -23.78 39.47
N HIS A 47 -31.46 -23.95 40.76
CA HIS A 47 -30.51 -24.46 41.75
C HIS A 47 -30.17 -25.93 41.52
N ILE A 48 -31.16 -26.77 41.18
CA ILE A 48 -30.95 -28.17 40.81
C ILE A 48 -30.07 -28.28 39.56
N TYR A 49 -30.36 -27.48 38.54
CA TYR A 49 -29.59 -27.45 37.29
C TYR A 49 -28.10 -27.10 37.50
N LEU A 50 -27.79 -26.22 38.46
CA LEU A 50 -26.42 -25.81 38.78
C LEU A 50 -25.63 -26.83 39.63
N GLY A 51 -26.20 -28.00 39.94
CA GLY A 51 -25.47 -29.15 40.47
C GLY A 51 -25.46 -29.33 42.00
N SER A 52 -26.36 -28.67 42.74
CA SER A 52 -26.51 -28.86 44.20
C SER A 52 -27.72 -29.73 44.52
N THR A 53 -27.49 -31.02 44.83
CA THR A 53 -28.53 -31.95 45.32
C THR A 53 -28.38 -32.18 46.83
N SER A 54 -28.74 -31.18 47.64
CA SER A 54 -28.94 -31.40 49.08
C SER A 54 -30.43 -31.59 49.34
N PRO A 55 -30.91 -32.82 49.68
CA PRO A 55 -32.34 -33.12 49.78
C PRO A 55 -33.10 -32.28 50.83
N GLY A 56 -32.42 -31.74 51.85
CA GLY A 56 -33.03 -30.96 52.93
C GLY A 56 -33.29 -29.48 52.63
N PHE A 57 -32.72 -28.91 51.56
CA PHE A 57 -32.88 -27.48 51.25
C PHE A 57 -34.17 -27.16 50.47
N ILE A 58 -34.80 -28.17 49.87
CA ILE A 58 -36.05 -27.99 49.11
C ILE A 58 -37.18 -27.50 50.04
N ASP A 59 -37.15 -27.88 51.32
CA ASP A 59 -38.11 -27.46 52.34
C ASP A 59 -37.90 -26.00 52.82
N GLU A 60 -36.67 -25.48 52.83
CA GLU A 60 -36.38 -24.08 53.21
C GLU A 60 -36.83 -23.06 52.16
N LEU A 61 -36.89 -23.47 50.88
CA LEU A 61 -37.51 -22.71 49.79
C LEU A 61 -39.04 -22.83 49.75
N SER A 62 -39.70 -23.21 50.86
CA SER A 62 -41.17 -23.22 50.95
C SER A 62 -41.75 -21.80 50.91
N TRP A 63 -42.92 -21.61 50.28
CA TRP A 63 -43.70 -20.36 50.32
C TRP A 63 -44.66 -20.29 51.52
N SER A 64 -44.60 -21.25 52.45
CA SER A 64 -45.40 -21.25 53.67
C SER A 64 -44.98 -20.14 54.64
N VAL A 65 -45.95 -19.56 55.35
CA VAL A 65 -45.70 -18.56 56.40
C VAL A 65 -44.72 -19.12 57.43
N GLY A 66 -43.57 -18.47 57.61
CA GLY A 66 -42.52 -18.89 58.55
C GLY A 66 -41.27 -19.53 57.93
N SER A 67 -41.21 -19.74 56.60
CA SER A 67 -39.99 -20.22 55.93
C SER A 67 -38.85 -19.20 55.95
N GLY A 68 -37.61 -19.68 55.83
CA GLY A 68 -36.42 -18.82 55.75
C GLY A 68 -36.48 -17.81 54.59
N LEU A 69 -37.05 -18.21 53.44
CA LEU A 69 -37.29 -17.31 52.31
C LEU A 69 -38.24 -16.17 52.66
N MET A 70 -39.37 -16.46 53.32
CA MET A 70 -40.37 -15.44 53.65
C MET A 70 -39.86 -14.45 54.71
N GLN A 71 -39.04 -14.91 55.65
CA GLN A 71 -38.40 -14.04 56.64
C GLN A 71 -37.41 -13.07 55.97
N GLU A 72 -36.56 -13.57 55.07
CA GLU A 72 -35.62 -12.74 54.30
C GLU A 72 -36.34 -11.72 53.40
N LEU A 73 -37.36 -12.16 52.66
CA LEU A 73 -38.15 -11.29 51.78
C LEU A 73 -38.83 -10.15 52.54
N TRP A 74 -39.53 -10.44 53.63
CA TRP A 74 -40.16 -9.39 54.44
C TRP A 74 -39.12 -8.54 55.18
N GLY A 75 -37.98 -9.10 55.58
CA GLY A 75 -36.87 -8.37 56.18
C GLY A 75 -36.35 -7.25 55.29
N VAL A 76 -36.09 -7.56 54.01
CA VAL A 76 -35.59 -6.55 53.04
C VAL A 76 -36.65 -5.56 52.60
N VAL A 77 -37.92 -5.97 52.54
CA VAL A 77 -39.01 -5.06 52.19
C VAL A 77 -39.28 -4.04 53.30
N ARG A 78 -39.28 -4.50 54.57
CA ARG A 78 -39.40 -3.64 55.76
C ARG A 78 -38.29 -2.63 55.88
N SER A 79 -37.05 -3.06 55.66
CA SER A 79 -35.89 -2.17 55.74
C SER A 79 -35.88 -1.11 54.64
N THR A 80 -36.52 -1.39 53.50
CA THR A 80 -36.60 -0.48 52.34
C THR A 80 -37.85 0.40 52.36
N GLY A 81 -38.89 0.03 53.12
CA GLY A 81 -40.14 0.79 53.33
C GLY A 81 -41.36 0.19 52.61
N GLU A 82 -42.25 -0.46 53.37
CA GLU A 82 -43.38 -1.27 52.86
C GLU A 82 -44.42 -0.48 52.03
N THR A 83 -44.41 0.85 52.05
CA THR A 83 -45.44 1.69 51.42
C THR A 83 -45.23 1.93 49.93
N PHE A 84 -44.13 1.46 49.34
CA PHE A 84 -43.81 1.67 47.91
C PHE A 84 -43.62 0.34 47.17
N PRO A 85 -43.93 0.26 45.87
CA PRO A 85 -43.56 -0.88 45.04
C PRO A 85 -42.04 -1.09 45.04
N GLN A 86 -41.60 -2.34 45.19
CA GLN A 86 -40.17 -2.66 45.30
C GLN A 86 -39.75 -3.78 44.34
N ARG A 87 -38.54 -3.65 43.80
CA ARG A 87 -37.83 -4.72 43.07
C ARG A 87 -37.02 -5.53 44.07
N VAL A 88 -37.46 -6.75 44.34
CA VAL A 88 -36.79 -7.67 45.27
C VAL A 88 -35.98 -8.70 44.48
N ARG A 89 -34.66 -8.67 44.60
CA ARG A 89 -33.74 -9.61 43.96
C ARG A 89 -33.36 -10.69 44.96
N VAL A 90 -33.55 -11.95 44.58
CA VAL A 90 -33.25 -13.12 45.44
C VAL A 90 -32.24 -14.01 44.74
N GLU A 91 -31.16 -14.30 45.43
CA GLU A 91 -30.09 -15.20 45.02
C GLU A 91 -29.99 -16.38 45.97
N VAL A 92 -29.69 -17.56 45.41
CA VAL A 92 -29.46 -18.77 46.19
C VAL A 92 -28.01 -19.19 45.96
N THR A 93 -27.22 -19.19 47.04
CA THR A 93 -25.82 -19.61 47.00
C THR A 93 -25.69 -21.14 46.91
N HIS A 94 -24.50 -21.63 46.60
CA HIS A 94 -24.24 -23.08 46.45
C HIS A 94 -24.38 -23.84 47.78
N ASP A 95 -24.09 -23.17 48.89
CA ASP A 95 -24.29 -23.64 50.27
C ASP A 95 -25.71 -23.40 50.77
N CYS A 96 -26.68 -23.22 49.87
CA CYS A 96 -28.09 -23.19 50.21
C CYS A 96 -28.47 -21.99 51.12
N ARG A 97 -27.82 -20.82 50.96
CA ARG A 97 -28.23 -19.58 51.65
C ARG A 97 -29.04 -18.71 50.72
N ILE A 98 -30.08 -18.09 51.26
CA ILE A 98 -30.94 -17.15 50.55
C ILE A 98 -30.43 -15.74 50.82
N ILE A 99 -30.11 -15.00 49.76
CA ILE A 99 -29.70 -13.60 49.83
C ILE A 99 -30.77 -12.79 49.11
N ALA A 100 -31.53 -12.00 49.87
CA ALA A 100 -32.50 -11.06 49.31
C ALA A 100 -31.92 -9.64 49.36
N THR A 101 -32.22 -8.84 48.35
CA THR A 101 -31.96 -7.39 48.35
C THR A 101 -33.16 -6.69 47.76
N SER A 102 -33.53 -5.53 48.30
CA SER A 102 -34.66 -4.74 47.81
C SER A 102 -34.24 -3.32 47.42
N ARG A 103 -34.93 -2.76 46.43
CA ARG A 103 -34.85 -1.36 46.03
C ARG A 103 -36.24 -0.85 45.64
N ILE A 104 -36.57 0.38 46.05
CA ILE A 104 -37.80 1.06 45.63
C ILE A 104 -37.84 1.17 44.10
N MET A 105 -38.98 0.81 43.51
CA MET A 105 -39.18 0.89 42.06
C MET A 105 -39.81 2.23 41.71
N VAL A 106 -39.07 3.05 40.94
CA VAL A 106 -39.62 4.30 40.39
C VAL A 106 -40.43 3.95 39.15
N THR A 107 -41.76 4.10 39.23
CA THR A 107 -42.67 3.88 38.10
C THR A 107 -42.98 5.20 37.41
N GLY A 108 -42.48 5.38 36.19
CA GLY A 108 -42.94 6.42 35.27
C GLY A 108 -44.12 5.93 34.43
N PRO A 109 -44.83 6.83 33.70
CA PRO A 109 -45.86 6.42 32.75
C PRO A 109 -45.26 5.47 31.69
N LEU A 110 -45.93 4.35 31.43
CA LEU A 110 -45.54 3.38 30.41
C LEU A 110 -45.80 3.97 29.01
N THR A 111 -44.90 4.81 28.51
CA THR A 111 -44.81 5.13 27.08
C THR A 111 -44.23 3.94 26.32
N THR A 112 -44.56 3.76 25.03
CA THR A 112 -43.94 2.74 24.17
C THR A 112 -42.41 2.83 24.24
N LEU A 113 -41.76 1.73 24.65
CA LEU A 113 -40.31 1.67 24.86
C LEU A 113 -39.60 1.22 23.58
N THR A 114 -38.32 1.52 23.42
CA THR A 114 -37.54 1.12 22.22
C THR A 114 -36.62 -0.05 22.54
N VAL A 115 -36.55 -1.05 21.66
CA VAL A 115 -35.58 -2.15 21.76
C VAL A 115 -34.73 -2.21 20.51
N CYS A 116 -33.42 -2.37 20.65
CA CYS A 116 -32.52 -2.44 19.50
C CYS A 116 -32.19 -3.88 19.17
N LEU A 117 -32.22 -4.27 17.89
CA LEU A 117 -31.73 -5.58 17.46
C LEU A 117 -30.21 -5.69 17.69
N ASP A 118 -29.76 -6.79 18.29
CA ASP A 118 -28.32 -7.08 18.48
C ASP A 118 -27.60 -7.25 17.13
N THR A 119 -26.40 -6.69 17.02
CA THR A 119 -25.61 -6.65 15.77
C THR A 119 -25.04 -8.00 15.36
N ARG A 120 -25.09 -9.00 16.23
CA ARG A 120 -24.67 -10.38 15.96
C ARG A 120 -25.52 -11.38 16.75
N PRO A 121 -25.58 -12.66 16.36
CA PRO A 121 -26.32 -13.65 17.13
C PRO A 121 -25.72 -13.85 18.52
N THR A 122 -26.58 -13.89 19.54
CA THR A 122 -26.21 -14.07 20.94
C THR A 122 -27.03 -15.20 21.55
N VAL A 123 -26.35 -16.26 21.97
CA VAL A 123 -26.95 -17.35 22.75
C VAL A 123 -26.42 -17.26 24.18
N PRO A 124 -27.28 -16.95 25.17
CA PRO A 124 -26.88 -16.91 26.56
C PRO A 124 -26.39 -18.27 27.08
N ARG A 125 -25.30 -18.27 27.87
CA ARG A 125 -24.92 -19.44 28.67
C ARG A 125 -26.02 -19.73 29.70
N HIS A 126 -26.35 -21.01 29.88
CA HIS A 126 -27.44 -21.45 30.77
C HIS A 126 -28.81 -20.86 30.42
N ALA A 127 -29.13 -20.69 29.13
CA ALA A 127 -30.41 -20.12 28.68
C ALA A 127 -31.65 -20.78 29.28
N GLU A 128 -31.57 -22.03 29.75
CA GLU A 128 -32.67 -22.75 30.41
C GLU A 128 -33.08 -22.14 31.76
N HIS A 129 -32.16 -21.45 32.47
CA HIS A 129 -32.39 -20.95 33.82
C HIS A 129 -31.78 -19.57 34.07
N LYS A 130 -32.48 -18.73 34.85
CA LYS A 130 -31.96 -17.41 35.23
C LYS A 130 -30.89 -17.54 36.31
N THR A 131 -29.66 -17.15 35.99
CA THR A 131 -28.51 -17.20 36.89
C THR A 131 -27.83 -15.84 37.02
N THR A 132 -26.80 -15.76 37.87
CA THR A 132 -25.91 -14.60 37.96
C THR A 132 -24.92 -14.48 36.79
N ASP A 133 -24.78 -15.49 35.93
CA ASP A 133 -23.99 -15.37 34.70
C ASP A 133 -24.80 -14.59 33.65
N ARG A 134 -24.38 -13.35 33.44
CA ARG A 134 -25.06 -12.37 32.59
C ARG A 134 -24.15 -11.83 31.49
N ALA A 135 -22.96 -12.41 31.32
CA ALA A 135 -21.92 -11.90 30.43
C ALA A 135 -22.39 -11.75 28.96
N ASN A 136 -23.15 -12.71 28.43
CA ASN A 136 -23.71 -12.62 27.08
C ASN A 136 -24.70 -11.46 26.92
N TYR A 137 -25.55 -11.24 27.93
CA TYR A 137 -26.55 -10.17 27.93
C TYR A 137 -25.92 -8.80 28.07
N ASP A 138 -24.94 -8.66 28.96
CA ASP A 138 -24.27 -7.39 29.20
C ASP A 138 -23.34 -7.04 28.02
N SER A 139 -22.75 -8.06 27.37
CA SER A 139 -22.02 -7.88 26.11
C SER A 139 -22.95 -7.45 24.96
N ALA A 140 -24.18 -7.95 24.91
CA ALA A 140 -25.17 -7.52 23.91
C ALA A 140 -25.59 -6.05 24.12
N ARG A 141 -25.81 -5.63 25.37
CA ARG A 141 -26.03 -4.21 25.70
C ARG A 141 -24.84 -3.35 25.32
N GLY A 142 -23.64 -3.72 25.76
CA GLY A 142 -22.43 -2.94 25.46
C GLY A 142 -22.18 -2.75 23.96
N ARG A 143 -22.55 -3.73 23.12
CA ARG A 143 -22.48 -3.58 21.65
C ARG A 143 -23.45 -2.54 21.12
N VAL A 144 -24.69 -2.54 21.61
CA VAL A 144 -25.72 -1.58 21.19
C VAL A 144 -25.46 -0.19 21.75
N ASP A 145 -25.04 -0.09 23.02
CA ASP A 145 -24.69 1.18 23.68
C ASP A 145 -23.53 1.86 22.92
N ALA A 146 -22.50 1.09 22.53
CA ALA A 146 -21.41 1.59 21.70
C ALA A 146 -21.83 2.04 20.29
N CYS A 147 -22.98 1.55 19.77
CA CYS A 147 -23.50 1.95 18.46
C CYS A 147 -24.43 3.18 18.52
N LEU A 148 -24.98 3.53 19.70
CA LEU A 148 -26.02 4.56 19.84
C LEU A 148 -25.58 5.78 20.67
N ASP A 149 -24.36 5.78 21.22
CA ASP A 149 -23.76 6.91 21.94
C ASP A 149 -23.43 8.15 21.06
N LEU A 150 -23.91 8.22 19.82
CA LEU A 150 -23.43 9.19 18.81
C LEU A 150 -24.46 10.19 18.26
N GLU A 151 -25.71 10.15 18.67
CA GLU A 151 -26.69 11.20 18.30
C GLU A 151 -27.65 11.37 19.46
N GLY A 152 -28.32 12.52 19.61
CA GLY A 152 -29.32 12.81 20.66
C GLY A 152 -30.58 11.91 20.66
N VAL A 153 -30.47 10.68 20.17
CA VAL A 153 -31.43 9.59 20.21
C VAL A 153 -31.48 9.01 21.63
N ARG A 154 -32.68 8.84 22.18
CA ARG A 154 -32.85 8.15 23.47
C ARG A 154 -32.27 6.75 23.39
N MET A 155 -31.33 6.45 24.29
CA MET A 155 -30.81 5.11 24.52
C MET A 155 -31.95 4.07 24.53
N PRO A 156 -31.81 2.96 23.79
CA PRO A 156 -32.85 1.95 23.75
C PRO A 156 -33.04 1.37 25.15
N PHE A 157 -34.29 1.08 25.46
CA PHE A 157 -34.65 0.49 26.74
C PHE A 157 -34.05 -0.91 26.93
N ASP A 158 -33.91 -1.68 25.84
CA ASP A 158 -33.38 -3.03 25.89
C ASP A 158 -32.79 -3.48 24.52
N VAL A 159 -32.12 -4.62 24.49
CA VAL A 159 -31.56 -5.24 23.28
C VAL A 159 -32.31 -6.53 22.96
N LEU A 160 -32.78 -6.66 21.72
CA LEU A 160 -33.44 -7.85 21.18
C LEU A 160 -32.40 -8.84 20.65
N LEU A 161 -32.38 -10.05 21.21
CA LEU A 161 -31.42 -11.11 20.91
C LEU A 161 -31.96 -12.10 19.89
N TRP A 162 -31.05 -12.75 19.19
CA TRP A 162 -31.35 -13.78 18.20
C TRP A 162 -30.26 -14.85 18.14
N ASN A 163 -30.60 -16.07 17.74
CA ASN A 163 -29.67 -17.20 17.67
C ASN A 163 -29.04 -17.36 16.27
N PRO A 164 -27.95 -18.13 16.10
CA PRO A 164 -27.28 -18.29 14.80
C PRO A 164 -28.15 -18.80 13.65
N ALA A 165 -29.30 -19.41 13.94
CA ALA A 165 -30.27 -19.88 12.96
C ALA A 165 -31.27 -18.79 12.52
N GLY A 166 -31.12 -17.55 13.00
CA GLY A 166 -31.93 -16.39 12.59
C GLY A 166 -33.25 -16.22 13.34
N PHE A 167 -33.45 -16.96 14.44
CA PHE A 167 -34.66 -16.85 15.26
C PHE A 167 -34.45 -15.90 16.44
N VAL A 168 -35.47 -15.07 16.70
CA VAL A 168 -35.56 -14.22 17.89
C VAL A 168 -35.62 -15.10 19.13
N THR A 169 -34.92 -14.72 20.20
CA THR A 169 -34.93 -15.46 21.47
C THR A 169 -35.67 -14.68 22.55
N GLU A 170 -35.05 -13.65 23.09
CA GLU A 170 -35.62 -12.77 24.10
C GLU A 170 -34.92 -11.41 24.05
N THR A 171 -35.28 -10.48 24.94
CA THR A 171 -34.49 -9.27 25.14
C THR A 171 -33.53 -9.44 26.32
N SER A 172 -32.61 -8.50 26.54
CA SER A 172 -31.61 -8.68 27.57
C SER A 172 -32.18 -8.69 29.01
N ILE A 173 -33.35 -8.10 29.26
CA ILE A 173 -34.05 -8.18 30.56
C ILE A 173 -35.47 -8.75 30.53
N SER A 174 -36.07 -8.97 29.36
CA SER A 174 -37.49 -9.36 29.21
C SER A 174 -37.68 -10.46 28.17
N ASN A 175 -38.80 -11.18 28.24
CA ASN A 175 -39.24 -11.99 27.11
C ASN A 175 -40.02 -11.11 26.12
N VAL A 176 -40.14 -11.56 24.87
CA VAL A 176 -40.77 -10.81 23.78
C VAL A 176 -41.86 -11.65 23.10
N ALA A 177 -42.89 -10.98 22.57
CA ALA A 177 -43.87 -11.58 21.67
C ALA A 177 -44.26 -10.60 20.56
N VAL A 178 -44.58 -11.16 19.39
CA VAL A 178 -44.95 -10.43 18.17
C VAL A 178 -46.39 -10.78 17.82
N GLU A 179 -47.18 -9.78 17.45
CA GLU A 179 -48.52 -9.98 16.91
C GLU A 179 -48.45 -10.60 15.50
N MET A 180 -48.96 -11.82 15.35
CA MET A 180 -48.96 -12.56 14.09
C MET A 180 -50.37 -12.81 13.58
N HIS A 181 -50.52 -12.77 12.25
CA HIS A 181 -51.75 -13.09 11.53
C HIS A 181 -51.49 -14.34 10.69
N TYR A 182 -52.19 -15.44 11.00
CA TYR A 182 -51.99 -16.71 10.30
C TYR A 182 -52.96 -16.92 9.13
N ASP A 183 -54.08 -16.16 9.08
CA ASP A 183 -55.05 -16.13 7.98
C ASP A 183 -55.92 -14.85 8.05
N GLN A 184 -56.46 -14.38 6.92
CA GLN A 184 -57.31 -13.18 6.79
C GLN A 184 -58.62 -13.26 7.62
N SER A 185 -58.99 -14.45 8.11
CA SER A 185 -60.19 -14.70 8.91
C SER A 185 -59.94 -14.86 10.43
N SER A 186 -58.68 -14.84 10.87
CA SER A 186 -58.30 -15.14 12.27
C SER A 186 -57.98 -13.88 13.08
N SER A 187 -58.42 -13.85 14.35
CA SER A 187 -58.07 -12.79 15.30
C SER A 187 -56.55 -12.80 15.59
N PRO A 188 -55.87 -11.64 15.64
CA PRO A 188 -54.44 -11.55 15.89
C PRO A 188 -54.05 -12.25 17.21
N ARG A 189 -52.92 -12.97 17.19
CA ARG A 189 -52.38 -13.67 18.36
C ARG A 189 -50.97 -13.22 18.66
N PHE A 190 -50.62 -13.12 19.95
CA PHE A 190 -49.26 -12.82 20.37
C PHE A 190 -48.45 -14.10 20.45
N VAL A 191 -47.42 -14.18 19.62
CA VAL A 191 -46.55 -15.35 19.51
C VAL A 191 -45.24 -15.03 20.21
N THR A 192 -44.81 -15.87 21.15
CA THR A 192 -43.51 -15.77 21.83
C THR A 192 -42.57 -16.88 21.37
N PRO A 193 -41.24 -16.63 21.24
CA PRO A 193 -40.32 -17.66 20.77
C PRO A 193 -40.32 -18.92 21.65
N ARG A 194 -40.02 -20.08 21.06
CA ARG A 194 -39.93 -21.38 21.77
C ARG A 194 -38.72 -21.40 22.70
N VAL A 195 -38.81 -22.11 23.83
CA VAL A 195 -37.66 -22.27 24.76
C VAL A 195 -36.46 -22.92 24.05
N THR A 196 -36.72 -23.81 23.09
CA THR A 196 -35.70 -24.45 22.22
C THR A 196 -34.91 -23.45 21.36
N SER A 197 -35.39 -22.22 21.19
CA SER A 197 -34.66 -21.16 20.48
C SER A 197 -33.49 -20.59 21.31
N GLY A 198 -33.38 -20.94 22.60
CA GLY A 198 -32.28 -20.54 23.47
C GLY A 198 -32.57 -19.31 24.32
N LEU A 199 -33.74 -19.29 24.97
CA LEU A 199 -34.20 -18.20 25.87
C LEU A 199 -34.58 -18.71 27.27
N ILE A 200 -34.56 -17.81 28.26
CA ILE A 200 -35.00 -18.07 29.63
C ILE A 200 -36.52 -18.15 29.70
N ALA A 201 -37.03 -19.31 30.14
CA ALA A 201 -38.44 -19.51 30.46
C ALA A 201 -38.87 -18.61 31.65
N GLY A 202 -39.24 -17.36 31.34
CA GLY A 202 -39.60 -16.36 32.36
C GLY A 202 -40.88 -16.69 33.11
N VAL A 203 -40.97 -16.26 34.37
CA VAL A 203 -42.17 -16.47 35.21
C VAL A 203 -43.41 -15.81 34.61
N MET A 204 -43.29 -14.60 34.08
CA MET A 204 -44.39 -13.91 33.40
C MET A 204 -44.77 -14.60 32.09
N ARG A 205 -43.80 -15.19 31.38
CA ARG A 205 -44.06 -15.98 30.17
C ARG A 205 -44.95 -17.18 30.48
N GLN A 206 -44.61 -17.93 31.53
CA GLN A 206 -45.40 -19.09 31.97
C GLN A 206 -46.81 -18.70 32.39
N GLU A 207 -46.97 -17.58 33.09
CA GLU A 207 -48.28 -17.06 33.48
C GLU A 207 -49.13 -16.74 32.25
N LEU A 208 -48.58 -15.94 31.32
CA LEU A 208 -49.28 -15.52 30.10
C LEU A 208 -49.63 -16.68 29.16
N LEU A 209 -48.78 -17.70 29.07
CA LEU A 209 -49.09 -18.95 28.37
C LEU A 209 -50.23 -19.72 29.05
N SER A 210 -50.24 -19.79 30.40
CA SER A 210 -51.26 -20.55 31.14
C SER A 210 -52.66 -19.94 31.07
N VAL A 211 -52.75 -18.62 30.91
CA VAL A 211 -54.03 -17.90 30.72
C VAL A 211 -54.41 -17.75 29.24
N GLY A 212 -53.62 -18.33 28.32
CA GLY A 212 -53.90 -18.32 26.88
C GLY A 212 -53.67 -16.97 26.18
N PHE A 213 -52.94 -16.05 26.81
CA PHE A 213 -52.61 -14.74 26.21
C PHE A 213 -51.48 -14.83 25.18
N LEU A 214 -50.57 -15.80 25.33
CA LEU A 214 -49.48 -16.07 24.39
C LEU A 214 -49.63 -17.46 23.75
N GLU A 215 -49.08 -17.60 22.55
CA GLU A 215 -48.82 -18.90 21.91
C GLU A 215 -47.31 -19.05 21.65
N GLU A 216 -46.78 -20.27 21.81
CA GLU A 216 -45.37 -20.54 21.49
C GLU A 216 -45.22 -20.84 19.99
N GLY A 217 -44.31 -20.13 19.34
CA GLY A 217 -44.00 -20.31 17.92
C GLY A 217 -42.60 -19.84 17.56
N ASP A 218 -42.16 -20.15 16.35
CA ASP A 218 -40.86 -19.70 15.85
C ASP A 218 -41.01 -18.32 15.23
N ILE A 219 -40.11 -17.40 15.59
CA ILE A 219 -40.13 -16.01 15.12
C ILE A 219 -38.80 -15.72 14.48
N ARG A 220 -38.75 -15.50 13.16
CA ARG A 220 -37.52 -15.03 12.51
C ARG A 220 -37.34 -13.54 12.76
N ILE A 221 -36.09 -13.09 12.70
CA ILE A 221 -35.77 -11.65 12.77
C ILE A 221 -36.52 -10.87 11.69
N GLU A 222 -36.61 -11.44 10.49
CA GLU A 222 -37.36 -10.88 9.36
C GLU A 222 -38.84 -10.67 9.71
N ASP A 223 -39.47 -11.64 10.37
CA ASP A 223 -40.88 -11.55 10.78
C ASP A 223 -41.09 -10.44 11.82
N ALA A 224 -40.17 -10.32 12.78
CA ALA A 224 -40.23 -9.29 13.82
C ALA A 224 -40.00 -7.88 13.26
N LEU A 225 -39.09 -7.72 12.30
CA LEU A 225 -38.83 -6.45 11.63
C LEU A 225 -39.97 -6.06 10.68
N CYS A 226 -40.52 -7.03 9.93
CA CYS A 226 -41.68 -6.83 9.08
C CYS A 226 -42.91 -6.40 9.91
N ALA A 227 -43.15 -7.05 11.05
CA ALA A 227 -44.20 -6.65 11.99
C ALA A 227 -44.00 -5.21 12.49
N ALA A 228 -42.76 -4.81 12.80
CA ALA A 228 -42.46 -3.44 13.21
C ALA A 228 -42.71 -2.40 12.09
N GLN A 229 -42.40 -2.74 10.84
CA GLN A 229 -42.62 -1.86 9.67
C GLN A 229 -44.10 -1.71 9.31
N GLU A 230 -44.88 -2.79 9.42
CA GLU A 230 -46.32 -2.79 9.16
C GLU A 230 -47.15 -2.19 10.31
N GLY A 231 -46.51 -1.71 11.37
CA GLY A 231 -47.19 -1.13 12.53
C GLY A 231 -47.92 -2.15 13.41
N ARG A 232 -47.58 -3.44 13.31
CA ARG A 232 -48.10 -4.50 14.18
C ARG A 232 -47.50 -4.39 15.58
N ARG A 233 -48.25 -4.81 16.60
CA ARG A 233 -47.82 -4.65 17.99
C ARG A 233 -46.75 -5.66 18.36
N ILE A 234 -45.70 -5.16 19.01
CA ILE A 234 -44.65 -5.98 19.61
C ILE A 234 -44.64 -5.68 21.10
N ILE A 235 -44.71 -6.72 21.91
CA ILE A 235 -44.75 -6.60 23.37
C ILE A 235 -43.53 -7.23 24.00
N ALA A 236 -43.01 -6.59 25.04
CA ALA A 236 -42.06 -7.18 25.96
C ALA A 236 -42.73 -7.36 27.32
N PHE A 237 -42.32 -8.40 28.05
CA PHE A 237 -42.93 -8.73 29.33
C PHE A 237 -41.96 -9.38 30.29
N ASN A 238 -42.13 -9.03 31.57
CA ASN A 238 -41.39 -9.62 32.68
C ASN A 238 -42.18 -9.47 34.00
N ALA A 239 -41.76 -10.17 35.05
CA ALA A 239 -42.47 -10.20 36.33
C ALA A 239 -42.43 -8.88 37.11
N LEU A 240 -41.64 -7.89 36.68
CA LEU A 240 -41.54 -6.57 37.33
C LEU A 240 -42.44 -5.52 36.69
N ARG A 241 -42.54 -5.51 35.36
CA ARG A 241 -43.26 -4.49 34.58
C ARG A 241 -44.50 -5.04 33.89
N LYS A 242 -44.85 -6.30 34.15
CA LYS A 242 -45.98 -7.00 33.52
C LYS A 242 -45.81 -6.95 31.99
N VAL A 243 -46.85 -6.62 31.22
CA VAL A 243 -46.79 -6.52 29.75
C VAL A 243 -46.71 -5.05 29.33
N PHE A 244 -45.80 -4.72 28.42
CA PHE A 244 -45.65 -3.38 27.86
C PHE A 244 -45.25 -3.44 26.37
N GLU A 245 -45.61 -2.40 25.61
CA GLU A 245 -45.35 -2.33 24.18
C GLU A 245 -43.94 -1.81 23.89
N VAL A 246 -43.29 -2.40 22.88
CA VAL A 246 -41.95 -2.02 22.42
C VAL A 246 -41.92 -1.77 20.92
N LYS A 247 -41.07 -0.84 20.48
CA LYS A 247 -40.71 -0.63 19.07
C LYS A 247 -39.31 -1.14 18.81
N ILE A 248 -39.15 -1.97 17.77
CA ILE A 248 -37.82 -2.42 17.34
C ILE A 248 -37.17 -1.30 16.52
N ILE A 249 -35.96 -0.93 16.92
CA ILE A 249 -35.04 -0.10 16.13
C ILE A 249 -33.86 -0.98 15.68
N THR A 250 -33.33 -0.72 14.49
CA THR A 250 -32.16 -1.43 13.95
C THR A 250 -30.96 -0.50 14.00
N ALA A 251 -29.88 -0.92 14.66
CA ALA A 251 -28.63 -0.16 14.68
C ALA A 251 -27.90 -0.11 13.30
N LEU A 252 -28.39 -0.84 12.30
CA LEU A 252 -27.81 -0.91 10.96
C LEU A 252 -28.95 -1.05 9.93
N PRO A 253 -28.93 -0.33 8.78
CA PRO A 253 -29.71 -0.74 7.62
C PRO A 253 -29.22 -2.11 7.16
N GLN A 254 -30.16 -3.02 6.83
CA GLN A 254 -29.87 -4.43 6.62
C GLN A 254 -28.81 -4.74 5.52
N PRO A 255 -28.04 -5.83 5.66
CA PRO A 255 -27.17 -6.37 4.60
C PRO A 255 -27.89 -6.84 3.33
N SER A 256 -29.22 -6.92 3.33
CA SER A 256 -30.02 -7.39 2.19
C SER A 256 -30.01 -6.44 1.00
N LEU A 257 -29.61 -5.17 1.18
CA LEU A 257 -29.39 -4.22 0.07
C LEU A 257 -28.11 -4.51 -0.75
N PHE A 258 -27.20 -5.36 -0.25
CA PHE A 258 -25.91 -5.66 -0.90
C PHE A 258 -25.87 -7.02 -1.61
N ARG A 259 -26.99 -7.75 -1.69
CA ARG A 259 -27.05 -9.01 -2.46
C ARG A 259 -27.08 -8.81 -3.98
N GLU A 260 -27.40 -7.60 -4.45
CA GLU A 260 -27.38 -7.24 -5.87
C GLU A 260 -26.60 -5.94 -6.10
N LEU A 261 -25.26 -5.94 -6.00
CA LEU A 261 -24.46 -5.06 -6.87
C LEU A 261 -23.11 -5.67 -7.24
N PRO A 262 -22.97 -6.19 -8.47
CA PRO A 262 -21.69 -6.42 -9.09
C PRO A 262 -21.67 -5.81 -10.50
N PHE A 263 -22.06 -4.54 -10.65
CA PHE A 263 -21.87 -3.85 -11.92
C PHE A 263 -20.60 -2.99 -11.82
N PRO A 264 -19.73 -2.99 -12.84
CA PRO A 264 -18.69 -1.97 -12.92
C PRO A 264 -19.37 -0.59 -12.88
N MET A 265 -18.69 0.39 -12.27
CA MET A 265 -19.19 1.76 -12.31
C MET A 265 -19.33 2.24 -13.76
N GLY A 266 -20.16 3.25 -14.00
CA GLY A 266 -20.32 3.83 -15.33
C GLY A 266 -19.09 4.61 -15.79
N VAL A 267 -19.28 5.52 -16.75
CA VAL A 267 -18.20 6.36 -17.27
C VAL A 267 -17.74 7.35 -16.19
N GLY A 268 -16.44 7.47 -15.95
CA GLY A 268 -15.92 8.45 -15.00
C GLY A 268 -14.45 8.79 -15.18
N VAL A 269 -14.00 9.74 -14.35
CA VAL A 269 -12.64 10.28 -14.42
C VAL A 269 -12.00 10.30 -13.04
N ILE A 270 -10.71 9.97 -13.00
CA ILE A 270 -9.84 10.30 -11.87
C ILE A 270 -9.11 11.59 -12.24
N ILE A 271 -9.28 12.63 -11.42
CA ILE A 271 -8.52 13.88 -11.53
C ILE A 271 -7.30 13.74 -10.64
N ASP A 272 -6.14 13.66 -11.28
CA ASP A 272 -4.85 13.56 -10.64
C ASP A 272 -4.30 14.95 -10.28
N CYS A 273 -4.23 15.23 -8.99
CA CYS A 273 -3.63 16.43 -8.40
C CYS A 273 -2.10 16.29 -8.23
N TYR A 274 -1.44 15.63 -9.18
CA TYR A 274 0.01 15.38 -9.21
C TYR A 274 0.55 14.54 -8.06
N ASP A 275 -0.21 13.54 -7.64
CA ASP A 275 0.25 12.61 -6.62
C ASP A 275 1.02 11.43 -7.20
N SER A 276 1.94 10.87 -6.41
CA SER A 276 2.67 9.65 -6.79
C SER A 276 1.89 8.36 -6.54
N TYR A 277 0.70 8.41 -5.95
CA TYR A 277 -0.11 7.23 -5.63
C TYR A 277 -1.42 7.16 -6.42
N THR A 278 -1.76 8.18 -7.22
CA THR A 278 -3.04 8.27 -7.94
C THR A 278 -3.38 7.01 -8.73
N ASN A 279 -2.42 6.44 -9.47
CA ASN A 279 -2.68 5.27 -10.31
C ASN A 279 -3.01 4.00 -9.49
N ASN A 280 -2.65 3.95 -8.21
CA ASN A 280 -3.04 2.83 -7.33
C ASN A 280 -4.55 2.81 -7.04
N LEU A 281 -5.28 3.89 -7.31
CA LEU A 281 -6.74 3.91 -7.25
C LEU A 281 -7.39 3.06 -8.36
N LEU A 282 -6.68 2.76 -9.46
CA LEU A 282 -7.23 1.99 -10.57
C LEU A 282 -7.68 0.58 -10.12
N PRO A 283 -6.86 -0.25 -9.45
CA PRO A 283 -7.31 -1.53 -8.88
C PRO A 283 -8.54 -1.42 -7.97
N CYS A 284 -8.69 -0.31 -7.24
CA CYS A 284 -9.82 -0.08 -6.34
C CYS A 284 -11.17 0.05 -7.09
N LEU A 285 -11.14 0.33 -8.40
CA LEU A 285 -12.34 0.39 -9.24
C LEU A 285 -12.93 -0.98 -9.55
N ASN A 286 -12.22 -2.09 -9.28
CA ASN A 286 -12.73 -3.45 -9.52
C ASN A 286 -13.75 -3.91 -8.44
N THR A 287 -14.79 -3.10 -8.22
CA THR A 287 -15.81 -3.30 -7.18
C THR A 287 -16.64 -4.56 -7.40
N ALA A 288 -16.75 -5.02 -8.64
CA ALA A 288 -17.47 -6.21 -9.06
C ALA A 288 -16.60 -7.48 -9.10
N ASN A 289 -15.30 -7.41 -8.75
CA ASN A 289 -14.34 -8.51 -8.88
C ASN A 289 -14.34 -9.15 -10.28
N LEU A 290 -14.38 -8.31 -11.32
CA LEU A 290 -14.30 -8.73 -12.71
C LEU A 290 -13.01 -9.52 -12.95
N PRO A 291 -13.05 -10.57 -13.80
CA PRO A 291 -11.85 -11.22 -14.29
C PRO A 291 -10.88 -10.21 -14.91
N PRO A 292 -9.55 -10.43 -14.84
CA PRO A 292 -8.54 -9.49 -15.32
C PRO A 292 -8.83 -8.88 -16.68
N GLN A 293 -9.14 -9.71 -17.69
CA GLN A 293 -9.41 -9.24 -19.05
C GLN A 293 -10.67 -8.38 -19.17
N GLU A 294 -11.71 -8.68 -18.39
CA GLU A 294 -12.94 -7.88 -18.37
C GLU A 294 -12.71 -6.55 -17.64
N PHE A 295 -11.88 -6.57 -16.59
CA PHE A 295 -11.51 -5.38 -15.86
C PHE A 295 -10.70 -4.40 -16.72
N GLU A 296 -9.70 -4.87 -17.48
CA GLU A 296 -8.94 -4.01 -18.40
C GLU A 296 -9.85 -3.37 -19.47
N ARG A 297 -10.82 -4.14 -20.01
CA ARG A 297 -11.81 -3.61 -20.98
C ARG A 297 -12.72 -2.55 -20.36
N TYR A 298 -13.07 -2.72 -19.09
CA TYR A 298 -13.83 -1.71 -18.35
C TYR A 298 -13.02 -0.41 -18.23
N LEU A 299 -11.74 -0.50 -17.83
CA LEU A 299 -10.86 0.67 -17.75
C LEU A 299 -10.76 1.39 -19.11
N GLU A 300 -10.49 0.67 -20.20
CA GLU A 300 -10.40 1.21 -21.57
C GLU A 300 -11.65 1.95 -22.03
N SER A 301 -12.83 1.40 -21.73
CA SER A 301 -14.10 1.91 -22.26
C SER A 301 -14.70 3.05 -21.44
N SER A 302 -14.39 3.09 -20.14
CA SER A 302 -15.19 3.84 -19.16
C SER A 302 -14.36 4.75 -18.24
N VAL A 303 -13.04 4.60 -18.18
CA VAL A 303 -12.20 5.33 -17.22
C VAL A 303 -11.16 6.18 -17.95
N ALA A 304 -11.00 7.43 -17.51
CA ALA A 304 -9.87 8.27 -17.87
C ALA A 304 -9.15 8.75 -16.62
N VAL A 305 -7.84 8.96 -16.73
CA VAL A 305 -7.05 9.61 -15.68
C VAL A 305 -6.41 10.86 -16.27
N ILE A 306 -6.83 12.02 -15.75
CA ILE A 306 -6.40 13.32 -16.29
C ILE A 306 -5.66 14.09 -15.21
N ARG A 307 -4.64 14.86 -15.60
CA ARG A 307 -4.00 15.80 -14.69
C ARG A 307 -4.91 16.99 -14.42
N LEU A 308 -4.78 17.60 -13.24
CA LEU A 308 -5.54 18.77 -12.80
C LEU A 308 -5.63 19.92 -13.82
N HIS A 309 -4.57 20.14 -14.60
CA HIS A 309 -4.43 21.25 -15.55
C HIS A 309 -4.70 20.85 -17.01
N THR A 310 -5.12 19.60 -17.26
CA THR A 310 -5.41 19.08 -18.61
C THR A 310 -6.46 19.94 -19.34
N PHE A 311 -7.42 20.47 -18.59
CA PHE A 311 -8.50 21.31 -19.13
C PHE A 311 -8.67 22.60 -18.32
N PRO A 312 -8.90 23.74 -18.99
CA PRO A 312 -9.53 24.88 -18.34
C PRO A 312 -10.94 24.50 -17.87
N TRP A 313 -11.37 25.04 -16.72
CA TRP A 313 -12.67 24.72 -16.12
C TRP A 313 -13.87 24.80 -17.10
N PRO A 314 -14.04 25.86 -17.92
CA PRO A 314 -15.18 25.93 -18.85
C PRO A 314 -15.21 24.76 -19.83
N VAL A 315 -14.05 24.32 -20.32
CA VAL A 315 -13.94 23.19 -21.26
C VAL A 315 -14.34 21.89 -20.56
N PHE A 316 -13.84 21.67 -19.35
CA PHE A 316 -14.21 20.48 -18.57
C PHE A 316 -15.71 20.46 -18.24
N ARG A 317 -16.26 21.59 -17.77
CA ARG A 317 -17.68 21.73 -17.42
C ARG A 317 -18.61 21.48 -18.61
N ASP A 318 -18.27 22.03 -19.78
CA ASP A 318 -19.19 22.03 -20.93
C ASP A 318 -19.03 20.78 -21.83
N HIS A 319 -17.83 20.17 -21.86
CA HIS A 319 -17.51 19.08 -22.80
C HIS A 319 -17.13 17.75 -22.15
N VAL A 320 -16.82 17.72 -20.86
CA VAL A 320 -16.40 16.48 -20.16
C VAL A 320 -17.44 16.08 -19.12
N LEU A 321 -17.68 16.94 -18.13
CA LEU A 321 -18.57 16.70 -16.99
C LEU A 321 -19.98 16.21 -17.35
N PRO A 322 -20.64 16.67 -18.45
CA PRO A 322 -21.98 16.19 -18.80
C PRO A 322 -22.04 14.69 -19.11
N HIS A 323 -20.91 14.09 -19.48
CA HIS A 323 -20.81 12.67 -19.84
C HIS A 323 -20.36 11.78 -18.69
N LEU A 324 -19.94 12.34 -17.56
CA LEU A 324 -19.43 11.58 -16.42
C LEU A 324 -20.57 11.18 -15.47
N GLU A 325 -20.51 9.95 -14.97
CA GLU A 325 -21.36 9.42 -13.90
C GLU A 325 -20.70 9.53 -12.53
N TRP A 326 -19.38 9.66 -12.49
CA TRP A 326 -18.62 9.84 -11.26
C TRP A 326 -17.29 10.57 -11.50
N VAL A 327 -16.78 11.20 -10.44
CA VAL A 327 -15.44 11.78 -10.39
C VAL A 327 -14.73 11.31 -9.13
N ILE A 328 -13.47 10.93 -9.24
CA ILE A 328 -12.57 10.76 -8.10
C ILE A 328 -11.53 11.87 -8.14
N ILE A 329 -11.38 12.61 -7.04
CA ILE A 329 -10.29 13.58 -6.87
C ILE A 329 -9.22 12.88 -6.05
N SER A 330 -8.05 12.71 -6.65
CA SER A 330 -6.93 11.98 -6.05
C SER A 330 -6.37 12.68 -4.80
N PRO A 331 -5.45 12.02 -4.08
CA PRO A 331 -4.49 12.70 -3.22
C PRO A 331 -3.66 13.73 -4.00
N GLY A 332 -2.81 14.47 -3.30
CA GLY A 332 -1.87 15.39 -3.89
C GLY A 332 -1.09 16.16 -2.83
N PRO A 333 0.00 16.84 -3.22
CA PRO A 333 0.75 17.71 -2.35
C PRO A 333 0.03 19.06 -2.15
N GLY A 334 0.47 19.80 -1.14
CA GLY A 334 0.04 21.17 -0.89
C GLY A 334 -1.36 21.24 -0.28
N ARG A 335 -2.13 22.24 -0.72
CA ARG A 335 -3.31 22.72 0.01
C ARG A 335 -4.52 22.93 -0.89
N PRO A 336 -5.74 22.51 -0.49
CA PRO A 336 -6.92 22.68 -1.34
C PRO A 336 -7.41 24.13 -1.47
N ASP A 337 -7.05 25.00 -0.52
CA ASP A 337 -7.30 26.45 -0.57
C ASP A 337 -6.31 27.19 -1.48
N ASN A 338 -5.28 26.52 -1.98
CA ASN A 338 -4.37 27.03 -2.99
C ASN A 338 -4.81 26.60 -4.40
N THR A 339 -5.07 27.57 -5.28
CA THR A 339 -5.48 27.30 -6.67
C THR A 339 -4.40 26.56 -7.48
N ARG A 340 -3.12 26.71 -7.14
CA ARG A 340 -2.04 25.96 -7.81
C ARG A 340 -2.17 24.45 -7.57
N ASP A 341 -2.52 24.06 -6.35
CA ASP A 341 -2.49 22.66 -5.92
C ASP A 341 -3.82 21.94 -6.21
N PHE A 342 -4.92 22.70 -6.28
CA PHE A 342 -6.28 22.14 -6.38
C PHE A 342 -7.10 22.65 -7.57
N GLY A 343 -6.57 23.60 -8.35
CA GLY A 343 -7.06 23.98 -9.66
C GLY A 343 -8.57 24.20 -9.72
N PHE A 344 -9.22 23.58 -10.72
CA PHE A 344 -10.67 23.70 -10.89
C PHE A 344 -11.49 22.79 -9.97
N CYS A 345 -10.87 21.89 -9.20
CA CYS A 345 -11.59 20.93 -8.35
C CYS A 345 -12.47 21.62 -7.31
N ALA A 346 -12.05 22.78 -6.79
CA ALA A 346 -12.89 23.58 -5.89
C ALA A 346 -14.20 24.03 -6.55
N GLU A 347 -14.14 24.45 -7.82
CA GLU A 347 -15.33 24.88 -8.57
C GLU A 347 -16.21 23.71 -8.97
N LEU A 348 -15.60 22.56 -9.31
CA LEU A 348 -16.30 21.29 -9.52
C LEU A 348 -17.13 20.93 -8.29
N LEU A 349 -16.55 20.96 -7.09
CA LEU A 349 -17.24 20.64 -5.84
C LEU A 349 -18.36 21.63 -5.51
N ARG A 350 -18.20 22.91 -5.85
CA ARG A 350 -19.25 23.93 -5.62
C ARG A 350 -20.41 23.85 -6.58
N THR A 351 -20.20 23.40 -7.81
CA THR A 351 -21.21 23.54 -8.89
C THR A 351 -21.75 22.22 -9.42
N SER A 352 -21.02 21.12 -9.26
CA SER A 352 -21.41 19.82 -9.81
C SER A 352 -22.34 19.04 -8.89
N GLU A 353 -23.27 18.33 -9.52
CA GLU A 353 -24.14 17.34 -8.88
C GLU A 353 -23.70 15.89 -9.19
N VAL A 354 -22.64 15.70 -9.98
CA VAL A 354 -22.08 14.37 -10.26
C VAL A 354 -21.48 13.81 -8.96
N PRO A 355 -21.67 12.52 -8.64
CA PRO A 355 -21.03 11.87 -7.51
C PRO A 355 -19.51 12.07 -7.48
N VAL A 356 -18.99 12.55 -6.35
CA VAL A 356 -17.56 12.77 -6.14
C VAL A 356 -17.05 11.98 -4.93
N LEU A 357 -15.94 11.26 -5.12
CA LEU A 357 -15.13 10.72 -4.04
C LEU A 357 -13.80 11.49 -3.96
N GLY A 358 -13.52 12.16 -2.86
CA GLY A 358 -12.24 12.81 -2.59
C GLY A 358 -11.35 11.94 -1.71
N VAL A 359 -10.10 11.74 -2.10
CA VAL A 359 -9.12 10.97 -1.30
C VAL A 359 -7.99 11.91 -0.86
N CYS A 360 -7.64 11.91 0.43
CA CYS A 360 -6.63 12.79 1.04
C CYS A 360 -6.83 14.27 0.68
N LEU A 361 -6.05 14.84 -0.25
CA LEU A 361 -6.24 16.22 -0.74
C LEU A 361 -7.66 16.45 -1.29
N GLY A 362 -8.23 15.48 -2.01
CA GLY A 362 -9.63 15.54 -2.47
C GLY A 362 -10.64 15.59 -1.33
N HIS A 363 -10.40 14.88 -0.22
CA HIS A 363 -11.23 14.93 0.99
C HIS A 363 -11.16 16.31 1.65
N GLN A 364 -9.95 16.86 1.79
CA GLN A 364 -9.74 18.21 2.32
C GLN A 364 -10.39 19.26 1.42
N GLY A 365 -10.34 19.06 0.10
CA GLY A 365 -10.99 19.88 -0.90
C GLY A 365 -12.50 19.96 -0.75
N ILE A 366 -13.18 18.87 -0.37
CA ILE A 366 -14.61 18.88 -0.07
C ILE A 366 -14.92 19.83 1.08
N ALA A 367 -14.19 19.74 2.19
CA ALA A 367 -14.39 20.65 3.31
C ALA A 367 -14.12 22.11 2.91
N SER A 368 -12.97 22.37 2.27
CA SER A 368 -12.53 23.71 1.88
C SER A 368 -13.46 24.37 0.86
N ALA A 369 -13.97 23.63 -0.12
CA ALA A 369 -14.86 24.15 -1.14
C ALA A 369 -16.18 24.70 -0.57
N HIS A 370 -16.63 24.15 0.57
CA HIS A 370 -17.85 24.52 1.28
C HIS A 370 -17.60 25.35 2.55
N GLY A 371 -16.39 25.91 2.71
CA GLY A 371 -16.08 26.91 3.74
C GLY A 371 -15.38 26.38 5.00
N GLY A 372 -14.99 25.11 5.06
CA GLY A 372 -14.19 24.56 6.16
C GLY A 372 -12.72 24.97 6.08
N SER A 373 -12.01 24.99 7.21
CA SER A 373 -10.56 25.25 7.25
C SER A 373 -9.73 23.96 7.24
N ILE A 374 -8.52 24.08 6.69
CA ILE A 374 -7.50 23.04 6.70
C ILE A 374 -6.36 23.48 7.62
N ILE A 375 -6.05 22.64 8.61
CA ILE A 375 -5.01 22.87 9.62
C ILE A 375 -3.92 21.81 9.52
N SER A 376 -2.80 22.04 10.21
CA SER A 376 -1.79 21.00 10.38
C SER A 376 -2.34 19.86 11.23
N SER A 377 -2.04 18.62 10.82
CA SER A 377 -2.37 17.44 11.60
C SER A 377 -1.60 17.46 12.92
N GLY A 378 -2.29 17.20 14.03
CA GLY A 378 -1.66 17.09 15.35
C GLY A 378 -0.65 15.94 15.43
N ASP A 379 -0.92 14.86 14.70
CA ASP A 379 0.00 13.75 14.46
C ASP A 379 0.25 13.65 12.94
N VAL A 380 1.43 14.06 12.48
CA VAL A 380 1.82 13.87 11.07
C VAL A 380 2.13 12.38 10.85
N VAL A 381 1.35 11.73 9.99
CA VAL A 381 1.42 10.30 9.73
C VAL A 381 1.68 10.05 8.25
N HIS A 382 2.93 9.76 7.92
CA HIS A 382 3.35 9.31 6.58
C HIS A 382 3.67 7.82 6.61
N GLY A 383 3.08 7.05 5.69
CA GLY A 383 3.40 5.62 5.51
C GLY A 383 3.06 4.72 6.71
N ARG A 384 2.16 5.16 7.60
CA ARG A 384 1.76 4.38 8.78
C ARG A 384 0.25 4.19 8.83
N THR A 385 -0.18 3.09 9.43
CA THR A 385 -1.59 2.77 9.62
C THR A 385 -2.14 3.41 10.89
N VAL A 386 -3.41 3.84 10.83
CA VAL A 386 -4.20 4.24 11.99
C VAL A 386 -5.52 3.50 11.98
N LEU A 387 -6.06 3.24 13.17
CA LEU A 387 -7.39 2.65 13.30
C LEU A 387 -8.44 3.72 13.02
N VAL A 388 -9.14 3.56 11.90
CA VAL A 388 -10.23 4.45 11.49
C VAL A 388 -11.56 3.91 11.99
N HIS A 389 -12.26 4.73 12.77
CA HIS A 389 -13.64 4.50 13.21
C HIS A 389 -14.61 5.25 12.30
N ASN A 390 -15.84 4.75 12.18
CA ASN A 390 -16.88 5.39 11.37
C ASN A 390 -18.26 5.20 12.00
N ASN A 391 -19.21 6.04 11.59
CA ASN A 391 -20.61 5.99 12.04
C ASN A 391 -21.53 5.16 11.11
N ASN A 392 -20.96 4.36 10.21
CA ASN A 392 -21.68 3.46 9.30
C ASN A 392 -22.66 4.18 8.36
N VAL A 393 -22.35 5.41 7.92
CA VAL A 393 -23.17 6.19 6.97
C VAL A 393 -22.43 6.47 5.66
N GLY A 394 -23.19 6.79 4.60
CA GLY A 394 -22.62 7.15 3.30
C GLY A 394 -21.76 6.03 2.71
N VAL A 395 -20.55 6.38 2.28
CA VAL A 395 -19.57 5.40 1.77
C VAL A 395 -19.02 4.44 2.84
N PHE A 396 -19.32 4.69 4.12
CA PHE A 396 -18.97 3.80 5.24
C PHE A 396 -20.11 2.85 5.64
N ALA A 397 -21.23 2.83 4.91
CA ALA A 397 -22.33 1.90 5.19
C ALA A 397 -21.86 0.44 5.12
N ASN A 398 -22.00 -0.29 6.23
CA ASN A 398 -21.54 -1.67 6.43
C ASN A 398 -20.02 -1.86 6.30
N VAL A 399 -19.26 -0.81 6.59
CA VAL A 399 -17.79 -0.81 6.61
C VAL A 399 -17.31 -0.87 8.06
N PRO A 400 -16.58 -1.94 8.47
CA PRO A 400 -16.05 -2.02 9.83
C PRO A 400 -14.97 -0.96 10.09
N SER A 401 -14.68 -0.70 11.37
CA SER A 401 -13.45 0.03 11.72
C SER A 401 -12.23 -0.81 11.34
N ALA A 402 -11.22 -0.19 10.73
CA ALA A 402 -10.07 -0.91 10.19
C ALA A 402 -8.79 -0.06 10.19
N GLN A 403 -7.65 -0.73 10.02
CA GLN A 403 -6.35 -0.09 9.90
C GLN A 403 -6.18 0.46 8.48
N MET A 404 -6.03 1.77 8.36
CA MET A 404 -5.89 2.46 7.06
C MET A 404 -4.62 3.30 7.06
N VAL A 405 -3.90 3.32 5.93
CA VAL A 405 -2.66 4.07 5.77
C VAL A 405 -2.94 5.55 5.53
N ARG A 406 -2.11 6.39 6.15
CA ARG A 406 -2.13 7.84 5.97
C ARG A 406 -0.82 8.37 5.40
N TYR A 407 -0.93 9.45 4.64
CA TYR A 407 0.19 10.27 4.17
C TYR A 407 -0.05 11.77 4.42
N ASN A 408 -0.97 12.14 5.30
CA ASN A 408 -1.36 13.54 5.43
C ASN A 408 -0.56 14.29 6.51
N SER A 409 -0.04 15.45 6.14
CA SER A 409 0.50 16.47 7.07
C SER A 409 -0.58 17.47 7.50
N LEU A 410 -1.66 17.56 6.72
CA LEU A 410 -2.77 18.47 6.92
C LEU A 410 -4.06 17.68 7.16
N CYS A 411 -5.02 18.28 7.85
CA CYS A 411 -6.32 17.68 8.08
C CYS A 411 -7.42 18.76 8.10
N VAL A 412 -8.67 18.30 8.00
CA VAL A 412 -9.84 19.17 8.15
C VAL A 412 -9.96 19.57 9.63
N ASP A 413 -10.16 20.85 9.86
CA ASP A 413 -10.30 21.42 11.19
C ASP A 413 -11.61 20.96 11.86
N PRO A 414 -11.57 20.22 12.97
CA PRO A 414 -12.77 19.78 13.66
C PRO A 414 -13.57 20.91 14.32
N GLU A 415 -12.96 22.07 14.55
CA GLU A 415 -13.64 23.24 15.14
C GLU A 415 -14.36 24.08 14.10
N ASN A 416 -14.10 23.87 12.81
CA ASN A 416 -14.65 24.66 11.71
C ASN A 416 -15.16 23.77 10.56
N ILE A 417 -16.15 22.95 10.89
CA ILE A 417 -16.85 22.09 9.93
C ILE A 417 -18.12 22.83 9.47
N PRO A 418 -18.30 23.07 8.16
CA PRO A 418 -19.51 23.71 7.64
C PRO A 418 -20.78 22.92 7.98
N GLU A 419 -21.90 23.61 8.16
CA GLU A 419 -23.19 22.97 8.49
C GLU A 419 -23.59 21.94 7.44
N ASP A 420 -23.29 22.15 6.16
CA ASP A 420 -23.62 21.25 5.05
C ASP A 420 -22.74 19.99 4.97
N ILE A 421 -21.73 19.87 5.84
CA ILE A 421 -20.81 18.74 5.89
C ILE A 421 -21.08 17.90 7.14
N HIS A 422 -21.19 16.59 6.96
CA HIS A 422 -21.31 15.60 8.01
C HIS A 422 -20.01 14.80 8.12
N VAL A 423 -19.45 14.72 9.33
CA VAL A 423 -18.32 13.83 9.63
C VAL A 423 -18.82 12.39 9.70
N THR A 424 -18.19 11.49 8.94
CA THR A 424 -18.58 10.09 8.85
C THR A 424 -17.53 9.13 9.38
N ALA A 425 -16.28 9.55 9.48
CA ALA A 425 -15.20 8.75 10.06
C ALA A 425 -14.19 9.61 10.79
N TRP A 426 -13.50 9.02 11.77
CA TRP A 426 -12.49 9.68 12.59
C TRP A 426 -11.42 8.69 13.06
N ALA A 427 -10.25 9.22 13.43
CA ALA A 427 -9.20 8.49 14.14
C ALA A 427 -8.81 9.27 15.39
N ARG A 428 -8.29 8.56 16.40
CA ARG A 428 -7.68 9.18 17.58
C ARG A 428 -6.19 9.35 17.36
N SER A 429 -5.64 10.46 17.81
CA SER A 429 -4.20 10.65 17.90
C SER A 429 -3.55 9.61 18.81
N SER A 430 -2.24 9.47 18.67
CA SER A 430 -1.38 8.57 19.46
C SER A 430 -1.44 8.86 20.96
N ASP A 431 -1.63 10.11 21.36
CA ASP A 431 -1.85 10.53 22.74
C ASP A 431 -3.31 10.37 23.23
N GLY A 432 -4.22 10.00 22.32
CA GLY A 432 -5.65 9.79 22.59
C GLY A 432 -6.47 11.06 22.87
N ALA A 433 -5.84 12.23 22.84
CA ALA A 433 -6.44 13.51 23.25
C ALA A 433 -7.20 14.22 22.12
N THR A 434 -6.77 14.03 20.86
CA THR A 434 -7.36 14.70 19.70
C THR A 434 -8.05 13.72 18.76
N ILE A 435 -9.11 14.20 18.11
CA ILE A 435 -9.86 13.46 17.10
C ILE A 435 -9.57 14.10 15.76
N GLU A 436 -9.12 13.30 14.82
CA GLU A 436 -8.87 13.74 13.45
C GLU A 436 -9.95 13.20 12.52
N ILE A 437 -10.47 14.07 11.65
CA ILE A 437 -11.51 13.73 10.69
C ILE A 437 -10.93 12.82 9.62
N MET A 438 -11.54 11.66 9.43
CA MET A 438 -11.13 10.66 8.44
C MET A 438 -12.14 10.46 7.32
N GLY A 439 -13.39 10.90 7.52
CA GLY A 439 -14.47 10.73 6.57
C GLY A 439 -15.43 11.89 6.58
N LEU A 440 -15.85 12.32 5.39
CA LEU A 440 -16.83 13.39 5.19
C LEU A 440 -17.92 12.97 4.22
N GLN A 441 -19.11 13.51 4.42
CA GLN A 441 -20.24 13.43 3.50
C GLN A 441 -20.93 14.79 3.43
N HIS A 442 -21.19 15.31 2.23
CA HIS A 442 -22.05 16.47 2.07
C HIS A 442 -23.53 16.09 2.29
N ARG A 443 -24.32 16.94 2.96
CA ARG A 443 -25.72 16.67 3.31
C ARG A 443 -26.65 16.59 2.10
N HIS A 444 -26.45 17.50 1.15
CA HIS A 444 -27.34 17.66 0.00
C HIS A 444 -26.77 17.18 -1.35
N LYS A 445 -25.44 17.08 -1.49
CA LYS A 445 -24.74 16.70 -2.73
C LYS A 445 -24.12 15.32 -2.58
N PRO A 446 -23.96 14.54 -3.67
CA PRO A 446 -23.35 13.22 -3.62
C PRO A 446 -21.81 13.30 -3.52
N GLN A 447 -21.30 13.99 -2.50
CA GLN A 447 -19.87 14.21 -2.27
C GLN A 447 -19.43 13.51 -0.99
N TYR A 448 -18.40 12.68 -1.12
CA TYR A 448 -17.88 11.85 -0.05
C TYR A 448 -16.36 11.97 -0.03
N GLY A 449 -15.75 12.00 1.14
CA GLY A 449 -14.30 12.13 1.28
C GLY A 449 -13.72 11.13 2.26
N VAL A 450 -12.52 10.63 1.98
CA VAL A 450 -11.70 9.85 2.92
C VAL A 450 -10.30 10.45 3.05
N GLN A 451 -9.81 10.66 4.28
CA GLN A 451 -8.50 11.28 4.52
C GLN A 451 -7.33 10.29 4.34
N PHE A 452 -7.60 9.00 4.50
CA PHE A 452 -6.65 7.91 4.35
C PHE A 452 -6.64 7.37 2.91
N HIS A 453 -5.61 6.60 2.58
CA HIS A 453 -5.36 6.09 1.23
C HIS A 453 -5.90 4.66 1.09
N LEU A 454 -7.04 4.54 0.39
CA LEU A 454 -7.70 3.26 0.10
C LEU A 454 -6.80 2.32 -0.72
N GLU A 455 -5.92 2.91 -1.51
CA GLU A 455 -5.09 2.30 -2.52
C GLU A 455 -3.74 1.78 -2.02
N SER A 456 -3.33 2.22 -0.82
CA SER A 456 -2.05 1.84 -0.23
C SER A 456 -1.96 0.34 0.06
N THR A 457 -0.76 -0.23 -0.10
CA THR A 457 -0.49 -1.67 0.08
C THR A 457 -0.81 -2.17 1.50
N CYS A 458 -0.66 -1.32 2.52
CA CYS A 458 -0.87 -1.69 3.92
C CYS A 458 -2.25 -1.29 4.47
N SER A 459 -3.12 -0.69 3.65
CA SER A 459 -4.51 -0.42 4.05
C SER A 459 -5.34 -1.71 4.03
N ASP A 460 -6.35 -1.81 4.90
CA ASP A 460 -7.25 -2.96 4.90
C ASP A 460 -8.04 -3.04 3.57
N HIS A 461 -7.65 -3.99 2.72
CA HIS A 461 -8.22 -4.13 1.38
C HIS A 461 -9.71 -4.50 1.37
N ASP A 462 -10.22 -5.17 2.41
CA ASP A 462 -11.65 -5.48 2.52
C ASP A 462 -12.47 -4.22 2.76
N THR A 463 -12.02 -3.39 3.70
CA THR A 463 -12.58 -2.09 4.03
C THR A 463 -12.51 -1.16 2.82
N ALA A 464 -11.34 -1.04 2.18
CA ALA A 464 -11.18 -0.21 1.00
C ALA A 464 -12.15 -0.62 -0.13
N ARG A 465 -12.26 -1.93 -0.41
CA ARG A 465 -13.20 -2.46 -1.40
C ARG A 465 -14.66 -2.18 -1.03
N ARG A 466 -15.07 -2.31 0.24
CA ARG A 466 -16.45 -2.01 0.67
C ARG A 466 -16.79 -0.52 0.55
N ILE A 467 -15.83 0.36 0.83
CA ILE A 467 -15.99 1.81 0.61
C ILE A 467 -16.23 2.08 -0.88
N MET A 468 -15.42 1.50 -1.76
CA MET A 468 -15.59 1.65 -3.21
C MET A 468 -16.89 1.03 -3.73
N GLN A 469 -17.33 -0.11 -3.19
CA GLN A 469 -18.63 -0.70 -3.50
C GLN A 469 -19.79 0.20 -3.06
N SER A 470 -19.67 0.83 -1.88
CA SER A 470 -20.66 1.80 -1.39
C SER A 470 -20.70 3.07 -2.25
N PHE A 471 -19.55 3.53 -2.75
CA PHE A 471 -19.50 4.62 -3.72
C PHE A 471 -20.12 4.23 -5.07
N ALA A 472 -19.81 3.05 -5.60
CA ALA A 472 -20.43 2.53 -6.83
C ALA A 472 -21.97 2.45 -6.74
N LEU A 473 -22.47 2.14 -5.54
CA LEU A 473 -23.88 2.18 -5.20
C LEU A 473 -24.50 3.57 -5.33
N VAL A 474 -23.83 4.59 -4.79
CA VAL A 474 -24.23 6.00 -4.91
C VAL A 474 -24.29 6.40 -6.38
N VAL A 475 -23.26 6.04 -7.16
CA VAL A 475 -23.19 6.30 -8.60
C VAL A 475 -24.39 5.69 -9.32
N ALA A 476 -24.66 4.40 -9.09
CA ALA A 476 -25.77 3.70 -9.72
C ALA A 476 -27.13 4.32 -9.36
N GLN A 477 -27.33 4.78 -8.13
CA GLN A 477 -28.55 5.48 -7.72
C GLN A 477 -28.70 6.83 -8.41
N HIS A 478 -27.61 7.61 -8.51
CA HIS A 478 -27.62 8.90 -9.19
C HIS A 478 -27.90 8.75 -10.70
N SER A 479 -27.28 7.77 -11.35
CA SER A 479 -27.45 7.52 -12.80
C SER A 479 -28.88 7.12 -13.18
N LYS A 480 -29.63 6.45 -12.30
CA LYS A 480 -31.06 6.11 -12.54
C LYS A 480 -31.95 7.35 -12.73
N HIS A 481 -31.55 8.49 -12.16
CA HIS A 481 -32.30 9.74 -12.24
C HIS A 481 -31.89 10.62 -13.44
N ARG A 482 -30.86 10.23 -14.20
CA ARG A 482 -30.40 10.94 -15.40
C ARG A 482 -31.05 10.36 -16.67
N ALA A 483 -31.52 11.21 -17.57
CA ALA A 483 -31.92 10.78 -18.91
C ALA A 483 -30.73 10.12 -19.63
N ALA A 484 -30.98 9.04 -20.37
CA ALA A 484 -29.97 8.16 -20.99
C ALA A 484 -28.69 8.91 -21.44
N SER A 485 -27.69 8.91 -20.56
CA SER A 485 -26.36 9.48 -20.84
C SER A 485 -25.60 8.52 -21.76
N SER A 486 -24.72 9.05 -22.59
CA SER A 486 -23.80 8.26 -23.41
C SER A 486 -23.07 7.23 -22.53
N THR A 487 -23.13 5.95 -22.90
CA THR A 487 -22.44 4.86 -22.20
C THR A 487 -20.95 4.77 -22.55
N LYS A 488 -20.39 5.80 -23.20
CA LYS A 488 -19.00 5.80 -23.69
C LYS A 488 -18.29 7.06 -23.25
N LEU A 489 -17.05 6.86 -22.80
CA LEU A 489 -16.11 7.92 -22.47
C LEU A 489 -15.91 8.86 -23.67
N PRO A 490 -16.04 10.19 -23.49
CA PRO A 490 -15.83 11.16 -24.57
C PRO A 490 -14.45 11.00 -25.21
N ASP A 491 -14.37 11.18 -26.54
CA ASP A 491 -13.10 11.06 -27.27
C ASP A 491 -12.04 12.01 -26.72
N ILE A 492 -12.44 13.23 -26.34
CA ILE A 492 -11.55 14.21 -25.72
C ILE A 492 -10.89 13.66 -24.44
N CYS A 493 -11.62 12.91 -23.60
CA CYS A 493 -11.07 12.29 -22.39
C CYS A 493 -10.14 11.12 -22.72
N ARG A 494 -10.48 10.33 -23.75
CA ARG A 494 -9.63 9.22 -24.21
C ARG A 494 -8.29 9.72 -24.75
N THR A 495 -8.29 10.81 -25.51
CA THR A 495 -7.07 11.38 -26.10
C THR A 495 -6.20 12.16 -25.11
N THR A 496 -6.76 12.61 -23.98
CA THR A 496 -6.02 13.38 -22.97
C THR A 496 -5.71 12.60 -21.70
N SER A 497 -6.21 11.37 -21.56
CA SER A 497 -5.81 10.49 -20.47
C SER A 497 -4.32 10.21 -20.61
N TYR A 498 -3.52 10.49 -19.57
CA TYR A 498 -2.08 10.21 -19.63
C TYR A 498 -1.78 8.71 -19.49
N ILE A 499 -2.76 7.92 -19.04
CA ILE A 499 -2.76 6.47 -19.17
C ILE A 499 -3.53 6.12 -20.44
N ASP A 500 -2.80 5.60 -21.42
CA ASP A 500 -3.38 5.13 -22.67
C ASP A 500 -3.92 3.70 -22.50
N PHE A 501 -5.18 3.62 -22.07
CA PHE A 501 -5.86 2.34 -21.92
C PHE A 501 -6.11 1.62 -23.26
N SER A 502 -5.98 2.29 -24.41
CA SER A 502 -6.19 1.63 -25.72
C SER A 502 -5.05 0.67 -26.08
N LYS A 503 -3.83 0.94 -25.56
CA LYS A 503 -2.68 0.02 -25.64
C LYS A 503 -2.89 -1.27 -24.84
N LEU A 504 -3.89 -1.37 -23.94
CA LEU A 504 -4.20 -2.59 -23.19
C LEU A 504 -4.76 -3.73 -24.04
N ARG A 505 -5.10 -3.49 -25.31
CA ARG A 505 -5.53 -4.58 -26.21
C ARG A 505 -4.37 -5.51 -26.51
N SER A 506 -4.52 -6.78 -26.12
CA SER A 506 -3.76 -7.86 -26.73
C SER A 506 -4.04 -7.89 -28.23
N VAL A 507 -3.13 -7.33 -29.03
CA VAL A 507 -3.05 -7.69 -30.44
C VAL A 507 -2.37 -9.04 -30.47
N SER A 508 -3.08 -10.06 -30.97
CA SER A 508 -2.44 -11.34 -31.30
C SER A 508 -1.21 -11.03 -32.15
N PRO A 509 -0.03 -11.58 -31.84
CA PRO A 509 1.11 -11.38 -32.71
C PRO A 509 0.72 -11.91 -34.09
N CYS A 510 0.55 -11.01 -35.05
CA CYS A 510 0.56 -11.39 -36.45
C CYS A 510 2.00 -11.79 -36.72
N ILE A 511 2.32 -13.06 -36.47
CA ILE A 511 3.60 -13.64 -36.82
C ILE A 511 3.59 -13.73 -38.34
N ASP A 512 4.04 -12.67 -38.99
CA ASP A 512 4.40 -12.71 -40.40
C ASP A 512 5.66 -13.57 -40.52
N THR A 513 5.44 -14.88 -40.64
CA THR A 513 6.43 -15.97 -40.53
C THR A 513 7.35 -16.09 -41.74
N GLN A 514 7.39 -15.09 -42.63
CA GLN A 514 8.13 -15.20 -43.90
C GLN A 514 9.17 -14.12 -44.19
N ILE A 515 9.40 -13.16 -43.27
CA ILE A 515 10.37 -12.08 -43.53
C ILE A 515 11.70 -12.38 -42.82
N LYS A 516 12.77 -12.56 -43.60
CA LYS A 516 14.14 -12.65 -43.06
C LYS A 516 14.49 -11.33 -42.39
N GLN A 517 14.67 -11.34 -41.08
CA GLN A 517 15.12 -10.16 -40.37
C GLN A 517 16.62 -9.92 -40.65
N PRO A 518 17.04 -8.66 -40.87
CA PRO A 518 18.40 -8.34 -41.29
C PRO A 518 19.44 -8.46 -40.18
N LEU A 519 19.03 -8.46 -38.91
CA LEU A 519 19.92 -8.70 -37.77
C LEU A 519 19.58 -10.05 -37.12
N ARG A 520 20.59 -10.78 -36.68
CA ARG A 520 20.42 -12.01 -35.87
C ARG A 520 21.54 -12.13 -34.84
N VAL A 521 21.25 -12.69 -33.68
CA VAL A 521 22.27 -12.93 -32.66
C VAL A 521 22.85 -14.33 -32.85
N LEU A 522 24.16 -14.43 -33.05
CA LEU A 522 24.87 -15.71 -32.89
C LEU A 522 25.39 -15.83 -31.46
N SER A 523 25.35 -17.04 -30.91
CA SER A 523 25.86 -17.35 -29.57
C SER A 523 26.76 -18.59 -29.64
N GLN A 524 27.93 -18.51 -29.02
CA GLN A 524 28.91 -19.59 -28.96
C GLN A 524 29.44 -19.71 -27.53
N GLN A 525 29.42 -20.93 -26.98
CA GLN A 525 30.12 -21.22 -25.73
C GLN A 525 31.62 -21.23 -25.98
N LEU A 526 32.38 -20.56 -25.10
CA LEU A 526 33.83 -20.51 -25.14
C LEU A 526 34.43 -21.50 -24.14
N VAL A 527 35.55 -22.12 -24.52
CA VAL A 527 36.34 -22.99 -23.63
C VAL A 527 37.54 -22.20 -23.12
N VAL A 528 37.27 -21.23 -22.23
CA VAL A 528 38.31 -20.37 -21.63
C VAL A 528 38.27 -20.50 -20.11
N GLN A 529 39.43 -20.74 -19.50
CA GLN A 529 39.61 -20.76 -18.04
C GLN A 529 40.06 -19.39 -17.53
N ALA A 530 39.15 -18.42 -17.58
CA ALA A 530 39.39 -17.06 -17.08
C ALA A 530 38.21 -16.60 -16.22
N THR A 531 38.51 -15.94 -15.12
CA THR A 531 37.51 -15.22 -14.33
C THR A 531 37.07 -13.93 -15.05
N PRO A 532 35.90 -13.36 -14.69
CA PRO A 532 35.47 -12.07 -15.24
C PRO A 532 36.49 -10.94 -15.04
N VAL A 533 37.20 -10.93 -13.90
CA VAL A 533 38.25 -9.95 -13.60
C VAL A 533 39.41 -10.08 -14.59
N GLU A 534 39.89 -11.29 -14.82
CA GLU A 534 40.99 -11.59 -15.74
C GLU A 534 40.61 -11.24 -17.18
N MET A 535 39.39 -11.59 -17.60
CA MET A 535 38.87 -11.26 -18.93
C MET A 535 38.73 -9.75 -19.13
N CYS A 536 38.23 -9.02 -18.14
CA CYS A 536 38.12 -7.56 -18.20
C CYS A 536 39.50 -6.90 -18.27
N SER A 537 40.46 -7.37 -17.46
CA SER A 537 41.85 -6.92 -17.50
C SER A 537 42.43 -7.07 -18.91
N TYR A 538 42.23 -8.24 -19.53
CA TYR A 538 42.64 -8.48 -20.92
C TYR A 538 42.02 -7.47 -21.90
N LEU A 539 40.70 -7.23 -21.82
CA LEU A 539 40.03 -6.26 -22.69
C LEU A 539 40.57 -4.84 -22.52
N VAL A 540 40.82 -4.41 -21.27
CA VAL A 540 41.42 -3.11 -20.96
C VAL A 540 42.81 -2.98 -21.58
N GLU A 541 43.64 -4.03 -21.50
CA GLU A 541 44.97 -4.00 -22.12
C GLU A 541 44.92 -4.01 -23.65
N ALA A 542 43.99 -4.79 -24.22
CA ALA A 542 43.80 -4.88 -25.67
C ALA A 542 43.40 -3.53 -26.30
N CYS A 543 42.75 -2.65 -25.53
CA CYS A 543 42.40 -1.30 -25.98
C CYS A 543 43.62 -0.37 -26.14
N GLN A 544 44.79 -0.70 -25.54
CA GLN A 544 46.02 0.10 -25.64
C GLN A 544 45.86 1.61 -25.34
N GLU A 545 44.95 1.97 -24.42
CA GLU A 545 44.60 3.37 -24.10
C GLU A 545 44.05 4.18 -25.30
N ASP A 546 43.48 3.50 -26.30
CA ASP A 546 42.81 4.14 -27.43
C ASP A 546 41.54 4.87 -26.96
N LEU A 547 41.53 6.20 -27.14
CA LEU A 547 40.41 7.08 -26.79
C LEU A 547 39.17 6.85 -27.66
N GLY A 548 39.28 6.07 -28.74
CA GLY A 548 38.17 5.67 -29.58
C GLY A 548 37.50 4.36 -29.16
N ILE A 549 38.03 3.63 -28.16
CA ILE A 549 37.50 2.34 -27.72
C ILE A 549 37.00 2.44 -26.28
N ASN A 550 35.71 2.20 -26.10
CA ASN A 550 35.04 2.15 -24.82
C ASN A 550 35.05 0.72 -24.24
N VAL A 551 34.99 0.60 -22.92
CA VAL A 551 34.96 -0.69 -22.20
C VAL A 551 33.78 -0.70 -21.23
N PHE A 552 33.07 -1.82 -21.16
CA PHE A 552 32.05 -2.04 -20.14
C PHE A 552 32.21 -3.38 -19.44
N TRP A 553 31.82 -3.41 -18.17
CA TRP A 553 31.64 -4.62 -17.38
C TRP A 553 30.43 -4.42 -16.45
N LEU A 554 29.32 -5.09 -16.77
CA LEU A 554 28.15 -5.19 -15.92
C LEU A 554 28.27 -6.47 -15.10
N ASP A 555 28.20 -6.36 -13.78
CA ASP A 555 28.68 -7.41 -12.90
C ASP A 555 27.79 -7.60 -11.68
N SER A 556 27.67 -8.85 -11.25
CA SER A 556 27.19 -9.16 -9.91
C SER A 556 28.36 -9.56 -9.03
N ALA A 557 28.99 -8.56 -8.40
CA ALA A 557 30.12 -8.80 -7.49
C ALA A 557 29.73 -9.66 -6.29
N ARG A 558 28.42 -9.77 -6.04
CA ARG A 558 27.80 -10.69 -5.11
C ARG A 558 26.91 -11.68 -5.85
N SER A 559 27.35 -12.91 -6.04
CA SER A 559 26.49 -13.98 -6.53
C SER A 559 25.63 -14.51 -5.38
N SER A 560 24.31 -14.36 -5.45
CA SER A 560 23.38 -15.05 -4.55
C SER A 560 22.78 -16.22 -5.32
N PRO A 561 22.93 -17.49 -4.87
CA PRO A 561 22.34 -18.64 -5.54
C PRO A 561 20.81 -18.53 -5.73
N ASN A 562 20.18 -17.70 -4.90
CA ASN A 562 18.73 -17.47 -4.89
C ASN A 562 18.29 -16.21 -5.63
N ASP A 563 19.22 -15.38 -6.16
CA ASP A 563 18.87 -14.20 -6.95
C ASP A 563 19.22 -14.42 -8.43
N PRO A 564 18.24 -14.73 -9.30
CA PRO A 564 18.50 -14.98 -10.71
C PRO A 564 19.10 -13.78 -11.45
N LEU A 565 18.94 -12.56 -10.90
CA LEU A 565 19.55 -11.33 -11.44
C LEU A 565 21.07 -11.32 -11.32
N SER A 566 21.62 -12.09 -10.37
CA SER A 566 23.06 -12.16 -10.09
C SER A 566 23.82 -13.22 -10.90
N ARG A 567 23.12 -13.95 -11.78
CA ARG A 567 23.67 -15.13 -12.47
C ARG A 567 24.74 -14.82 -13.51
N TYR A 568 24.66 -13.68 -14.19
CA TYR A 568 25.53 -13.36 -15.32
C TYR A 568 26.34 -12.09 -15.10
N SER A 569 27.60 -12.10 -15.56
CA SER A 569 28.39 -10.89 -15.78
C SER A 569 28.58 -10.66 -17.28
N TYR A 570 28.40 -9.43 -17.75
CA TYR A 570 28.52 -9.05 -19.15
C TYR A 570 29.71 -8.11 -19.35
N LEU A 571 30.56 -8.40 -20.33
CA LEU A 571 31.70 -7.57 -20.66
C LEU A 571 31.85 -7.42 -22.17
N GLY A 572 32.48 -6.31 -22.56
CA GLY A 572 32.81 -6.09 -23.95
C GLY A 572 33.45 -4.73 -24.17
N THR A 573 33.76 -4.47 -25.42
CA THR A 573 34.28 -3.18 -25.89
C THR A 573 33.41 -2.65 -27.01
N SER A 574 33.45 -1.35 -27.22
CA SER A 574 32.80 -0.73 -28.36
C SER A 574 33.54 0.51 -28.79
N ASN A 575 33.80 0.62 -30.09
CA ASN A 575 34.33 1.84 -30.68
C ASN A 575 33.23 2.87 -31.04
N ARG A 576 31.99 2.66 -30.59
CA ARG A 576 30.88 3.55 -30.88
C ARG A 576 30.07 3.87 -29.63
N SER A 577 29.76 5.14 -29.43
CA SER A 577 28.87 5.58 -28.35
C SER A 577 28.02 6.77 -28.77
N ILE A 578 26.81 6.81 -28.25
CA ILE A 578 25.89 7.94 -28.33
C ILE A 578 26.15 8.82 -27.11
N GLN A 579 26.27 10.13 -27.32
CA GLN A 579 26.30 11.16 -26.30
C GLN A 579 25.12 12.10 -26.49
N TYR A 580 24.40 12.42 -25.42
CA TYR A 580 23.31 13.38 -25.44
C TYR A 580 23.52 14.50 -24.41
N GLU A 581 23.34 15.73 -24.88
CA GLU A 581 23.20 16.96 -24.11
C GLU A 581 22.03 17.76 -24.68
N PRO A 582 21.37 18.63 -23.89
CA PRO A 582 20.26 19.44 -24.39
C PRO A 582 20.66 20.22 -25.65
N GLY A 583 19.96 19.94 -26.75
CA GLY A 583 20.22 20.56 -28.07
C GLY A 583 21.33 19.93 -28.90
N THR A 584 22.10 18.97 -28.37
CA THR A 584 23.19 18.29 -29.09
C THR A 584 23.20 16.78 -28.82
N ALA A 585 23.03 15.98 -29.86
CA ALA A 585 23.22 14.53 -29.81
C ALA A 585 24.31 14.12 -30.79
N LEU A 586 25.31 13.38 -30.32
CA LEU A 586 26.47 12.94 -31.09
C LEU A 586 26.60 11.42 -31.05
N LEU A 587 27.07 10.87 -32.16
CA LEU A 587 27.55 9.51 -32.28
C LEU A 587 29.07 9.57 -32.47
N HIS A 588 29.81 9.06 -31.50
CA HIS A 588 31.25 8.83 -31.63
C HIS A 588 31.49 7.52 -32.37
N LYS A 589 32.40 7.53 -33.35
CA LYS A 589 32.87 6.37 -34.13
C LYS A 589 34.39 6.39 -34.12
N GLY A 590 34.99 5.71 -33.14
CA GLY A 590 36.40 5.88 -32.81
C GLY A 590 36.66 7.34 -32.45
N MET A 591 37.45 8.02 -33.27
CA MET A 591 37.80 9.44 -33.10
C MET A 591 36.93 10.41 -33.91
N GLU A 592 35.98 9.90 -34.71
CA GLU A 592 35.05 10.70 -35.50
C GLU A 592 33.78 10.99 -34.71
N ASP A 593 33.29 12.24 -34.77
CA ASP A 593 32.04 12.65 -34.15
C ASP A 593 31.01 12.96 -35.25
N VAL A 594 29.84 12.32 -35.19
CA VAL A 594 28.75 12.48 -36.16
C VAL A 594 27.51 12.97 -35.44
N SER A 595 26.88 14.04 -35.91
CA SER A 595 25.63 14.53 -35.32
C SER A 595 24.48 13.56 -35.59
N LEU A 596 23.68 13.28 -34.56
CA LEU A 596 22.48 12.45 -34.67
C LEU A 596 21.27 13.29 -35.11
N PRO A 597 20.40 12.75 -35.99
CA PRO A 597 19.30 13.50 -36.59
C PRO A 597 18.06 13.55 -35.68
N LEU A 598 18.16 14.26 -34.55
CA LEU A 598 17.00 14.57 -33.71
C LEU A 598 16.14 15.63 -34.41
N ARG A 599 14.83 15.38 -34.52
CA ARG A 599 13.90 16.36 -35.11
C ARG A 599 13.76 17.56 -34.16
N PRO A 600 13.55 18.79 -34.68
CA PRO A 600 13.28 19.94 -33.82
C PRO A 600 12.11 19.66 -32.86
N GLY A 601 12.34 19.83 -31.56
CA GLY A 601 11.35 19.58 -30.51
C GLY A 601 11.15 18.10 -30.12
N GLN A 602 11.88 17.16 -30.72
CA GLN A 602 11.87 15.77 -30.31
C GLN A 602 12.76 15.58 -29.06
N SER A 603 12.22 14.98 -28.00
CA SER A 603 13.00 14.61 -26.81
C SER A 603 13.95 13.45 -27.10
N PHE A 604 15.03 13.35 -26.31
CA PHE A 604 15.96 12.23 -26.46
C PHE A 604 15.29 10.88 -26.15
N TRP A 605 14.38 10.86 -25.17
CA TRP A 605 13.56 9.68 -24.86
C TRP A 605 12.76 9.18 -26.07
N SER A 606 12.09 10.07 -26.79
CA SER A 606 11.32 9.72 -27.99
C SER A 606 12.22 9.19 -29.11
N TRP A 607 13.38 9.81 -29.30
CA TRP A 607 14.36 9.36 -30.29
C TRP A 607 14.93 7.98 -29.93
N LEU A 608 15.33 7.77 -28.67
CA LEU A 608 15.89 6.50 -28.19
C LEU A 608 14.85 5.36 -28.26
N ASP A 609 13.58 5.65 -27.97
CA ASP A 609 12.48 4.68 -28.10
C ASP A 609 12.27 4.28 -29.56
N THR A 610 12.29 5.24 -30.48
CA THR A 610 12.22 4.98 -31.93
C THR A 610 13.40 4.12 -32.38
N LEU A 611 14.61 4.45 -31.92
CA LEU A 611 15.80 3.67 -32.23
C LEU A 611 15.67 2.22 -31.74
N GLN A 612 15.29 2.02 -30.48
CA GLN A 612 15.14 0.68 -29.92
C GLN A 612 14.07 -0.13 -30.64
N ARG A 613 12.95 0.49 -31.00
CA ARG A 613 11.88 -0.16 -31.78
C ARG A 613 12.39 -0.64 -33.13
N VAL A 614 13.12 0.21 -33.86
CA VAL A 614 13.73 -0.16 -35.15
C VAL A 614 14.76 -1.27 -34.98
N ILE A 615 15.59 -1.25 -33.93
CA ILE A 615 16.52 -2.35 -33.63
C ILE A 615 15.76 -3.66 -33.42
N HIS A 616 14.70 -3.64 -32.61
CA HIS A 616 13.94 -4.83 -32.25
C HIS A 616 13.19 -5.43 -33.45
N GLU A 617 12.49 -4.62 -34.24
CA GLU A 617 11.75 -5.04 -35.43
C GLU A 617 12.64 -5.66 -36.52
N ASN A 618 13.94 -5.38 -36.46
CA ASN A 618 14.96 -5.87 -37.38
C ASN A 618 15.82 -7.02 -36.83
N SER A 619 15.63 -7.43 -35.57
CA SER A 619 16.43 -8.46 -34.90
C SER A 619 15.67 -9.78 -34.70
N ALA A 620 16.14 -10.85 -35.35
CA ALA A 620 15.51 -12.17 -35.26
C ALA A 620 15.47 -12.66 -33.81
N ASN A 621 14.27 -12.99 -33.33
CA ASN A 621 14.05 -13.56 -32.00
C ASN A 621 14.33 -15.07 -32.02
N ASP A 622 15.57 -15.49 -31.74
CA ASP A 622 15.87 -16.90 -31.50
C ASP A 622 15.41 -17.32 -30.09
N ALA A 623 14.73 -18.47 -30.01
CA ALA A 623 13.99 -18.91 -28.84
C ALA A 623 14.86 -19.28 -27.61
N ILE A 624 14.63 -18.54 -26.52
CA ILE A 624 14.45 -18.96 -25.10
C ILE A 624 15.64 -19.54 -24.29
N ALA A 625 16.79 -19.89 -24.85
CA ALA A 625 17.92 -20.38 -24.03
C ALA A 625 19.21 -19.54 -24.17
N ALA A 626 19.20 -18.30 -23.69
CA ALA A 626 20.40 -17.45 -23.68
C ALA A 626 20.32 -16.36 -22.59
N PRO A 627 21.46 -15.76 -22.18
CA PRO A 627 21.52 -14.66 -21.22
C PRO A 627 20.56 -13.50 -21.57
N ASN A 628 20.16 -12.70 -20.58
CA ASN A 628 19.19 -11.61 -20.79
C ASN A 628 19.69 -10.54 -21.76
N PHE A 629 20.98 -10.17 -21.67
CA PHE A 629 21.60 -9.23 -22.59
C PHE A 629 22.25 -9.96 -23.78
N GLN A 630 21.85 -9.59 -25.00
CA GLN A 630 22.22 -10.26 -26.25
C GLN A 630 22.73 -9.27 -27.31
N CYS A 631 23.60 -8.32 -26.92
CA CYS A 631 23.98 -7.13 -27.70
C CYS A 631 22.89 -6.03 -27.65
N GLY A 632 23.23 -4.80 -28.05
CA GLY A 632 22.33 -3.65 -27.97
C GLY A 632 23.02 -2.40 -27.44
N LEU A 633 22.43 -1.75 -26.44
CA LEU A 633 22.91 -0.51 -25.84
C LEU A 633 23.33 -0.75 -24.39
N VAL A 634 24.48 -0.21 -23.98
CA VAL A 634 24.96 -0.23 -22.59
C VAL A 634 25.35 1.19 -22.19
N GLY A 635 24.86 1.70 -21.08
CA GLY A 635 25.08 3.11 -20.76
C GLY A 635 24.45 3.60 -19.47
N TYR A 636 24.33 4.93 -19.38
CA TYR A 636 23.72 5.62 -18.25
C TYR A 636 22.81 6.76 -18.69
N LEU A 637 21.89 7.10 -17.81
CA LEU A 637 21.00 8.27 -17.84
C LEU A 637 21.24 9.04 -16.54
N SER A 638 21.66 10.30 -16.64
CA SER A 638 21.83 11.21 -15.49
C SER A 638 20.49 11.55 -14.84
N TYR A 639 20.51 11.99 -13.58
CA TYR A 639 19.32 12.42 -12.85
C TYR A 639 18.55 13.52 -13.59
N GLU A 640 19.24 14.46 -14.24
CA GLU A 640 18.64 15.58 -14.96
C GLU A 640 17.85 15.16 -16.22
N MET A 641 18.01 13.92 -16.71
CA MET A 641 17.08 13.36 -17.71
C MET A 641 15.63 13.30 -17.21
N GLY A 642 15.44 13.41 -15.89
CA GLY A 642 14.16 13.57 -15.21
C GLY A 642 13.35 14.77 -15.68
N LYS A 643 14.03 15.85 -16.09
CA LYS A 643 13.38 17.07 -16.58
C LYS A 643 12.61 16.84 -17.88
N GLU A 644 13.07 15.90 -18.71
CA GLU A 644 12.38 15.51 -19.95
C GLU A 644 11.34 14.40 -19.73
N SER A 645 11.40 13.65 -18.62
CA SER A 645 10.48 12.55 -18.33
C SER A 645 9.31 12.93 -17.42
N LEU A 646 9.48 13.94 -16.56
CA LEU A 646 8.46 14.42 -15.64
C LEU A 646 7.51 15.39 -16.34
N ASP A 647 6.34 14.88 -16.70
CA ASP A 647 5.26 15.69 -17.26
C ASP A 647 4.81 16.79 -16.27
N GLY A 648 4.67 18.02 -16.78
CA GLY A 648 4.34 19.19 -15.97
C GLY A 648 5.51 19.86 -15.26
N TYR A 649 6.76 19.39 -15.42
CA TYR A 649 7.93 20.07 -14.86
C TYR A 649 8.16 21.44 -15.53
N GLU A 650 8.09 22.51 -14.74
CA GLU A 650 8.40 23.87 -15.18
C GLU A 650 9.85 24.21 -14.79
N SER A 651 10.75 24.29 -15.78
CA SER A 651 12.15 24.65 -15.53
C SER A 651 12.25 25.99 -14.81
N SER A 652 12.90 26.01 -13.64
CA SER A 652 13.37 27.27 -13.08
C SER A 652 14.32 27.93 -14.09
N THR A 653 14.16 29.23 -14.35
CA THR A 653 14.90 29.98 -15.39
C THR A 653 16.40 30.14 -15.09
N ARG A 654 16.93 29.42 -14.10
CA ARG A 654 18.35 29.42 -13.74
C ARG A 654 18.99 28.20 -14.39
N ASN A 655 19.62 28.41 -15.54
CA ASN A 655 20.45 27.41 -16.23
C ASN A 655 21.39 26.72 -15.22
N THR A 656 21.07 25.48 -14.86
CA THR A 656 21.93 24.64 -14.02
C THR A 656 23.17 24.27 -14.82
N ALA A 657 24.34 24.66 -14.32
CA ALA A 657 25.63 24.50 -14.96
C ALA A 657 26.16 23.05 -14.87
N TYR A 658 25.40 22.06 -15.36
CA TYR A 658 25.96 20.72 -15.59
C TYR A 658 26.78 20.75 -16.88
N SER A 659 28.08 20.44 -16.78
CA SER A 659 29.01 20.51 -17.90
C SER A 659 29.29 19.16 -18.57
N GLY A 660 28.54 18.10 -18.21
CA GLY A 660 28.73 16.76 -18.74
C GLY A 660 27.54 16.25 -19.56
N PRO A 661 27.67 15.07 -20.19
CA PRO A 661 26.58 14.47 -20.95
C PRO A 661 25.45 13.96 -20.05
N LEU A 662 24.21 14.30 -20.40
CA LEU A 662 23.03 13.85 -19.67
C LEU A 662 22.73 12.37 -19.90
N ALA A 663 23.10 11.81 -21.05
CA ALA A 663 23.03 10.38 -21.31
C ALA A 663 24.18 9.93 -22.21
N GLN A 664 24.68 8.72 -21.99
CA GLN A 664 25.62 8.08 -22.91
C GLN A 664 25.36 6.58 -23.04
N PHE A 665 25.39 6.06 -24.26
CA PHE A 665 25.17 4.64 -24.56
C PHE A 665 26.18 4.10 -25.57
N MET A 666 26.91 3.06 -25.20
CA MET A 666 27.77 2.28 -26.10
C MET A 666 26.91 1.38 -27.00
N LEU A 667 27.24 1.33 -28.30
CA LEU A 667 26.62 0.40 -29.25
C LEU A 667 27.38 -0.93 -29.24
N ILE A 668 26.80 -1.95 -28.65
CA ILE A 668 27.43 -3.24 -28.41
C ILE A 668 26.99 -4.22 -29.50
N ASP A 669 27.91 -4.59 -30.40
CA ASP A 669 27.69 -5.66 -31.38
C ASP A 669 28.22 -7.02 -30.90
N GLN A 670 29.08 -7.02 -29.89
CA GLN A 670 29.79 -8.18 -29.37
C GLN A 670 29.77 -8.13 -27.84
N VAL A 671 29.37 -9.23 -27.19
CA VAL A 671 29.34 -9.32 -25.73
C VAL A 671 29.80 -10.69 -25.25
N LEU A 672 30.54 -10.69 -24.15
CA LEU A 672 30.89 -11.88 -23.39
C LEU A 672 30.01 -11.95 -22.15
N ALA A 673 29.30 -13.05 -21.97
CA ALA A 673 28.51 -13.33 -20.79
C ALA A 673 29.12 -14.51 -20.01
N PHE A 674 29.46 -14.30 -18.75
CA PHE A 674 29.92 -15.35 -17.84
C PHE A 674 28.76 -15.84 -16.99
N ASP A 675 28.45 -17.14 -17.05
CA ASP A 675 27.47 -17.78 -16.19
C ASP A 675 28.12 -18.21 -14.88
N HIS A 676 27.84 -17.51 -13.78
CA HIS A 676 28.40 -17.83 -12.47
C HIS A 676 27.93 -19.19 -11.93
N HIS A 677 26.80 -19.71 -12.40
CA HIS A 677 26.29 -21.01 -11.94
C HIS A 677 27.00 -22.18 -12.62
N THR A 678 27.31 -22.06 -13.92
CA THR A 678 27.96 -23.14 -14.68
C THR A 678 29.46 -22.94 -14.84
N GLY A 679 29.98 -21.73 -14.58
CA GLY A 679 31.37 -21.35 -14.83
C GLY A 679 31.73 -21.29 -16.31
N VAL A 680 30.75 -21.02 -17.19
CA VAL A 680 30.91 -21.07 -18.66
C VAL A 680 30.79 -19.67 -19.26
N TRP A 681 31.63 -19.39 -20.24
CA TRP A 681 31.57 -18.18 -21.06
C TRP A 681 30.70 -18.38 -22.30
N HIS A 682 29.89 -17.38 -22.61
CA HIS A 682 29.10 -17.28 -23.83
C HIS A 682 29.51 -16.02 -24.60
N ALA A 683 30.03 -16.17 -25.80
CA ALA A 683 30.25 -15.08 -26.74
C ALA A 683 29.02 -14.90 -27.62
N MET A 684 28.49 -13.68 -27.66
CA MET A 684 27.34 -13.32 -28.49
C MET A 684 27.72 -12.19 -29.45
N GLY A 685 27.24 -12.29 -30.69
CA GLY A 685 27.51 -11.32 -31.74
C GLY A 685 26.26 -11.00 -32.54
N LEU A 686 25.97 -9.72 -32.71
CA LEU A 686 24.88 -9.23 -33.54
C LEU A 686 25.32 -9.25 -35.02
N ILE A 687 24.85 -10.22 -35.77
CA ILE A 687 25.22 -10.42 -37.17
C ILE A 687 24.29 -9.63 -38.08
N ARG A 688 24.89 -8.80 -38.94
CA ARG A 688 24.20 -8.08 -40.02
C ARG A 688 24.15 -8.90 -41.30
N GLY A 689 22.94 -9.05 -41.85
CA GLY A 689 22.65 -9.66 -43.15
C GLY A 689 22.95 -8.74 -44.34
N SER A 690 22.63 -9.19 -45.56
CA SER A 690 22.78 -8.37 -46.77
C SER A 690 21.88 -7.13 -46.74
N ALA A 691 22.33 -6.02 -47.33
CA ALA A 691 21.60 -4.76 -47.38
C ALA A 691 20.16 -4.95 -47.89
N ASP A 692 19.19 -4.54 -47.06
CA ASP A 692 17.75 -4.54 -47.30
C ASP A 692 17.22 -3.15 -46.92
N SER A 693 16.12 -2.74 -47.54
CA SER A 693 15.37 -1.50 -47.27
C SER A 693 15.13 -1.20 -45.77
N ARG A 694 15.05 -2.23 -44.91
CA ARG A 694 14.89 -2.03 -43.46
C ARG A 694 16.17 -1.57 -42.75
N MET A 695 17.34 -1.89 -43.30
CA MET A 695 18.63 -1.36 -42.83
C MET A 695 18.78 0.13 -43.16
N ASP A 696 18.06 0.63 -44.17
CA ASP A 696 18.05 2.07 -44.50
C ASP A 696 17.41 2.88 -43.37
N ALA A 697 16.29 2.42 -42.80
CA ALA A 697 15.63 3.08 -41.67
C ALA A 697 16.53 3.14 -40.41
N LEU A 698 17.28 2.07 -40.12
CA LEU A 698 18.26 2.08 -39.03
C LEU A 698 19.43 3.03 -39.35
N SER A 699 19.88 3.06 -40.60
CA SER A 699 20.98 3.94 -41.04
C SER A 699 20.61 5.42 -41.03
N GLU A 700 19.31 5.74 -41.21
CA GLU A 700 18.77 7.09 -41.05
C GLU A 700 18.81 7.57 -39.60
N LEU A 701 18.53 6.70 -38.63
CA LEU A 701 18.56 7.05 -37.20
C LEU A 701 19.96 7.00 -36.60
N LEU A 702 20.75 6.01 -37.02
CA LEU A 702 22.13 5.80 -36.62
C LEU A 702 23.02 5.80 -37.87
N PRO A 703 23.79 6.87 -38.14
CA PRO A 703 24.67 6.98 -39.30
C PRO A 703 25.96 6.12 -39.15
N CYS A 704 25.79 4.85 -38.78
CA CYS A 704 26.82 3.85 -38.70
C CYS A 704 26.29 2.45 -39.05
N GLN A 705 27.22 1.57 -39.38
CA GLN A 705 26.94 0.15 -39.54
C GLN A 705 26.72 -0.49 -38.17
N PHE A 706 25.50 -0.93 -37.86
CA PHE A 706 25.16 -1.68 -36.65
C PHE A 706 25.26 -3.19 -36.91
N GLY A 707 25.81 -3.95 -35.97
CA GLY A 707 26.17 -5.36 -36.15
C GLY A 707 27.45 -5.61 -36.96
N ILE A 708 27.94 -6.85 -36.89
CA ILE A 708 29.15 -7.36 -37.54
C ILE A 708 28.83 -8.43 -38.58
N THR A 709 29.80 -8.83 -39.38
CA THR A 709 29.71 -10.00 -40.23
C THR A 709 29.98 -11.28 -39.43
N GLU A 710 29.49 -12.41 -39.94
CA GLU A 710 29.75 -13.72 -39.35
C GLU A 710 31.25 -14.07 -39.34
N LEU A 711 32.01 -13.60 -40.33
CA LEU A 711 33.46 -13.78 -40.39
C LEU A 711 34.19 -12.98 -39.30
N GLU A 712 33.78 -11.74 -39.04
CA GLU A 712 34.30 -10.93 -37.95
C GLU A 712 34.00 -11.57 -36.58
N PHE A 713 32.80 -12.12 -36.40
CA PHE A 713 32.41 -12.82 -35.17
C PHE A 713 33.31 -14.03 -34.88
N TYR A 714 33.50 -14.93 -35.86
CA TYR A 714 34.37 -16.10 -35.67
C TYR A 714 35.84 -15.73 -35.55
N SER A 715 36.28 -14.65 -36.20
CA SER A 715 37.64 -14.11 -36.02
C SER A 715 37.83 -13.63 -34.58
N TRP A 716 36.87 -12.89 -34.03
CA TRP A 716 36.89 -12.41 -32.66
C TRP A 716 36.93 -13.56 -31.64
N ILE A 717 36.06 -14.57 -31.78
CA ILE A 717 36.07 -15.75 -30.90
C ILE A 717 37.45 -16.43 -30.88
N ARG A 718 38.07 -16.61 -32.05
CA ARG A 718 39.41 -17.22 -32.12
C ARG A 718 40.47 -16.42 -31.37
N THR A 719 40.35 -15.10 -31.29
CA THR A 719 41.30 -14.28 -30.51
C THR A 719 41.17 -14.50 -29.00
N LEU A 720 39.96 -14.81 -28.53
CA LEU A 720 39.67 -15.04 -27.11
C LEU A 720 40.08 -16.45 -26.63
N GLU A 721 40.07 -17.44 -27.51
CA GLU A 721 40.44 -18.83 -27.18
C GLU A 721 41.95 -19.08 -27.15
N ILE A 722 42.75 -18.11 -27.58
CA ILE A 722 44.22 -18.20 -27.50
C ILE A 722 44.62 -17.94 -26.04
N PRO A 723 45.37 -18.86 -25.37
CA PRO A 723 45.85 -18.63 -24.02
C PRO A 723 46.71 -17.37 -23.95
N GLN A 724 46.28 -16.37 -23.21
CA GLN A 724 47.05 -15.15 -22.97
C GLN A 724 47.52 -15.13 -21.50
N PRO A 725 48.75 -14.67 -21.22
CA PRO A 725 49.15 -14.40 -19.85
C PRO A 725 48.28 -13.27 -19.30
N PHE A 726 47.52 -13.55 -18.23
CA PHE A 726 46.75 -12.51 -17.55
C PHE A 726 47.71 -11.58 -16.80
N PRO A 727 47.66 -10.26 -17.05
CA PRO A 727 48.52 -9.30 -16.38
C PRO A 727 48.12 -9.20 -14.90
N SER A 728 49.09 -9.39 -14.00
CA SER A 728 48.92 -9.10 -12.57
C SER A 728 49.14 -7.61 -12.32
N SER A 729 48.06 -6.83 -12.38
CA SER A 729 48.10 -5.41 -12.04
C SER A 729 47.87 -5.21 -10.54
N THR A 730 48.94 -4.99 -9.77
CA THR A 730 48.92 -4.52 -8.38
C THR A 730 49.42 -3.07 -8.30
N ARG A 731 48.64 -2.11 -8.84
CA ARG A 731 48.89 -0.68 -8.59
C ARG A 731 48.10 -0.18 -7.39
N LYS A 732 48.72 0.69 -6.58
CA LYS A 732 48.07 1.37 -5.45
C LYS A 732 47.15 2.48 -5.95
N SER A 733 45.97 2.56 -5.34
CA SER A 733 44.94 3.61 -5.50
C SER A 733 45.48 5.02 -5.75
N ALA A 734 45.08 5.62 -6.88
CA ALA A 734 45.38 6.99 -7.29
C ALA A 734 44.38 8.04 -6.77
N LEU A 735 43.49 7.68 -5.83
CA LEU A 735 42.48 8.60 -5.30
C LEU A 735 43.12 9.70 -4.43
N PRO A 736 42.55 10.92 -4.40
CA PRO A 736 42.98 11.99 -3.50
C PRO A 736 42.86 11.57 -2.04
N SER A 737 43.72 12.13 -1.18
CA SER A 737 43.71 11.81 0.26
C SER A 737 42.43 12.26 0.96
N LEU A 738 41.77 13.29 0.44
CA LEU A 738 40.54 13.86 0.99
C LEU A 738 39.61 14.25 -0.16
N PHE A 739 38.31 14.09 0.05
CA PHE A 739 37.23 14.61 -0.78
C PHE A 739 36.45 15.65 0.00
N ASP A 740 36.20 16.79 -0.64
CA ASP A 740 35.42 17.87 -0.04
C ASP A 740 33.93 17.68 -0.34
N PHE A 741 33.10 17.75 0.70
CA PHE A 741 31.65 17.81 0.54
C PHE A 741 31.23 19.21 0.06
N ASN A 742 30.32 19.27 -0.91
CA ASN A 742 29.91 20.53 -1.54
C ASN A 742 29.08 21.46 -0.63
N TYR A 743 28.70 21.02 0.58
CA TYR A 743 28.02 21.83 1.58
C TYR A 743 28.82 21.91 2.88
N THR A 744 28.64 23.01 3.62
CA THR A 744 29.02 23.04 5.03
C THR A 744 27.98 22.33 5.87
N HIS A 745 28.39 21.83 7.04
CA HIS A 745 27.47 21.27 8.04
C HIS A 745 26.25 22.17 8.27
N ASP A 746 26.48 23.46 8.58
CA ASP A 746 25.38 24.39 8.89
C ASP A 746 24.43 24.60 7.72
N SER A 747 24.95 24.68 6.48
CA SER A 747 24.10 24.84 5.28
C SER A 747 23.27 23.60 5.00
N TYR A 748 23.83 22.40 5.17
CA TYR A 748 23.11 21.15 4.96
C TYR A 748 22.02 20.95 6.03
N MET A 749 22.34 21.28 7.29
CA MET A 749 21.39 21.24 8.40
C MET A 749 20.25 22.25 8.22
N ASP A 750 20.51 23.43 7.67
CA ASP A 750 19.46 24.37 7.29
C ASP A 750 18.54 23.80 6.20
N SER A 751 19.11 23.19 5.15
CA SER A 751 18.33 22.50 4.12
C SER A 751 17.46 21.38 4.71
N ILE A 752 17.96 20.56 5.65
CA ILE A 752 17.15 19.54 6.34
C ILE A 752 15.98 20.17 7.10
N ARG A 753 16.23 21.24 7.88
CA ARG A 753 15.15 21.89 8.66
C ARG A 753 14.08 22.48 7.76
N ARG A 754 14.48 23.15 6.68
CA ARG A 754 13.56 23.72 5.67
C ARG A 754 12.77 22.61 4.96
N LEU A 755 13.41 21.48 4.67
CA LEU A 755 12.76 20.32 4.08
C LEU A 755 11.70 19.74 5.03
N ILE A 756 12.02 19.52 6.31
CA ILE A 756 11.06 19.04 7.32
C ILE A 756 9.87 20.00 7.45
N GLN A 757 10.13 21.32 7.42
CA GLN A 757 9.07 22.33 7.40
C GLN A 757 8.15 22.15 6.18
N LYS A 758 8.71 21.96 4.98
CA LYS A 758 7.94 21.73 3.75
C LYS A 758 7.09 20.46 3.83
N ILE A 759 7.61 19.38 4.40
CA ILE A 759 6.85 18.17 4.68
C ILE A 759 5.67 18.48 5.62
N GLY A 760 5.91 19.24 6.69
CA GLY A 760 4.85 19.67 7.63
C GLY A 760 3.79 20.57 7.00
N GLU A 761 4.16 21.36 5.98
CA GLU A 761 3.25 22.19 5.17
C GLU A 761 2.42 21.37 4.16
N GLY A 762 2.67 20.06 4.06
CA GLY A 762 1.96 19.15 3.16
C GLY A 762 2.53 19.10 1.73
N GLU A 763 3.69 19.72 1.48
CA GLU A 763 4.27 19.81 0.13
C GLU A 763 4.85 18.48 -0.37
N SER A 764 5.22 17.58 0.53
CA SER A 764 5.77 16.25 0.24
C SER A 764 5.59 15.34 1.46
N TYR A 765 5.65 14.02 1.25
CA TYR A 765 5.65 12.99 2.30
C TYR A 765 7.08 12.65 2.73
N GLU A 766 7.97 12.52 1.75
CA GLU A 766 9.42 12.36 1.92
C GLU A 766 10.18 13.05 0.79
N MET A 767 11.44 13.40 1.03
CA MET A 767 12.36 13.93 0.02
C MET A 767 13.79 13.43 0.28
N ASN A 768 14.47 12.92 -0.74
CA ASN A 768 15.84 12.46 -0.65
C ASN A 768 16.81 13.61 -0.91
N LEU A 769 17.29 14.23 0.16
CA LEU A 769 18.28 15.31 0.11
C LEU A 769 19.68 14.73 -0.09
N THR A 770 20.43 15.30 -1.03
CA THR A 770 21.74 14.78 -1.39
C THR A 770 22.82 15.86 -1.52
N GLY A 771 24.06 15.42 -1.52
CA GLY A 771 25.21 16.22 -1.91
C GLY A 771 26.31 15.37 -2.55
N GLN A 772 27.42 16.01 -2.90
CA GLN A 772 28.54 15.37 -3.57
C GLN A 772 29.86 15.63 -2.84
N PHE A 773 30.62 14.55 -2.68
CA PHE A 773 32.02 14.57 -2.30
C PHE A 773 32.85 14.64 -3.57
N THR A 774 33.74 15.64 -3.69
CA THR A 774 34.56 15.84 -4.88
C THR A 774 36.04 15.93 -4.54
N GLY A 775 36.87 15.42 -5.44
CA GLY A 775 38.32 15.47 -5.31
C GLY A 775 38.97 15.55 -6.69
N LEU A 776 40.15 16.18 -6.77
CA LEU A 776 40.91 16.30 -8.01
C LEU A 776 42.06 15.30 -8.03
N LEU A 777 42.08 14.47 -9.06
CA LEU A 777 43.21 13.60 -9.38
C LEU A 777 44.39 14.44 -9.89
N HIS A 778 45.60 14.00 -9.60
CA HIS A 778 46.83 14.70 -10.05
C HIS A 778 46.93 14.75 -11.57
N ASP A 779 46.60 13.64 -12.23
CA ASP A 779 46.63 13.48 -13.68
C ASP A 779 45.34 12.77 -14.13
N THR A 780 45.04 12.86 -15.43
CA THR A 780 43.97 12.07 -16.04
C THR A 780 44.32 10.58 -15.93
N PRO A 781 43.49 9.75 -15.29
CA PRO A 781 43.82 8.35 -15.08
C PRO A 781 43.79 7.57 -16.38
N SER A 782 44.72 6.63 -16.55
CA SER A 782 44.66 5.64 -17.63
C SER A 782 43.53 4.64 -17.40
N LEU A 783 43.09 3.92 -18.43
CA LEU A 783 42.11 2.84 -18.30
C LEU A 783 42.58 1.77 -17.31
N LYS A 784 43.88 1.48 -17.27
CA LYS A 784 44.46 0.55 -16.29
C LYS A 784 44.30 1.05 -14.85
N ASP A 785 44.50 2.35 -14.62
CA ASP A 785 44.35 2.94 -13.29
C ASP A 785 42.87 2.94 -12.86
N VAL A 786 41.95 3.22 -13.79
CA VAL A 786 40.49 3.15 -13.58
C VAL A 786 40.06 1.71 -13.24
N PHE A 787 40.54 0.72 -13.99
CA PHE A 787 40.23 -0.69 -13.75
C PHE A 787 40.76 -1.17 -12.38
N ALA A 788 42.00 -0.83 -12.03
CA ALA A 788 42.57 -1.15 -10.72
C ALA A 788 41.75 -0.54 -9.58
N LEU A 789 41.32 0.72 -9.74
CA LEU A 789 40.48 1.41 -8.78
C LEU A 789 39.11 0.74 -8.61
N TYR A 790 38.49 0.33 -9.72
CA TYR A 790 37.23 -0.42 -9.66
C TYR A 790 37.41 -1.76 -8.94
N GLY A 791 38.48 -2.50 -9.23
CA GLY A 791 38.81 -3.76 -8.54
C GLY A 791 38.91 -3.59 -7.02
N ASP A 792 39.56 -2.52 -6.56
CA ASP A 792 39.65 -2.17 -5.13
C ASP A 792 38.27 -1.89 -4.52
N ILE A 793 37.46 -1.04 -5.15
CA ILE A 793 36.12 -0.66 -4.65
C ILE A 793 35.19 -1.87 -4.64
N ARG A 794 35.16 -2.62 -5.74
CA ARG A 794 34.35 -3.84 -5.92
C ARG A 794 34.64 -4.89 -4.86
N THR A 795 35.91 -5.06 -4.48
CA THR A 795 36.32 -6.04 -3.46
C THR A 795 35.91 -5.60 -2.05
N LYS A 796 35.95 -4.29 -1.77
CA LYS A 796 35.63 -3.72 -0.44
C LYS A 796 34.13 -3.52 -0.22
N ASN A 797 33.35 -3.36 -1.30
CA ASN A 797 31.92 -3.10 -1.27
C ASN A 797 31.20 -3.93 -2.35
N PRO A 798 31.16 -5.27 -2.23
CA PRO A 798 30.52 -6.11 -3.23
C PRO A 798 29.00 -5.89 -3.25
N ALA A 799 28.44 -5.69 -4.45
CA ALA A 799 27.03 -5.45 -4.68
C ALA A 799 26.47 -6.31 -5.83
N CYS A 800 25.13 -6.44 -5.89
CA CYS A 800 24.44 -7.25 -6.90
C CYS A 800 24.39 -6.57 -8.28
N TYR A 801 24.46 -5.25 -8.33
CA TYR A 801 24.38 -4.46 -9.56
C TYR A 801 25.61 -3.56 -9.72
N SER A 802 26.79 -4.18 -9.65
CA SER A 802 28.05 -3.48 -9.85
C SER A 802 28.30 -3.24 -11.35
N ALA A 803 28.98 -2.15 -11.69
CA ALA A 803 29.32 -1.85 -13.08
C ALA A 803 30.60 -1.03 -13.20
N LEU A 804 31.35 -1.29 -14.26
CA LEU A 804 32.40 -0.43 -14.77
C LEU A 804 32.02 0.01 -16.18
N LEU A 805 31.80 1.31 -16.39
CA LEU A 805 31.60 1.90 -17.71
C LEU A 805 32.73 2.90 -17.98
N CYS A 806 33.47 2.70 -19.06
CA CYS A 806 34.56 3.58 -19.48
C CYS A 806 34.24 4.17 -20.85
N PHE A 807 33.76 5.42 -20.87
CA PHE A 807 33.62 6.23 -22.07
C PHE A 807 34.92 7.00 -22.30
N THR A 808 35.83 6.44 -23.08
CA THR A 808 37.20 6.96 -23.23
C THR A 808 37.24 8.27 -24.00
N ARG A 809 36.40 8.40 -25.03
CA ARG A 809 36.29 9.60 -25.87
C ARG A 809 35.90 10.86 -25.07
N THR A 810 34.96 10.71 -24.13
CA THR A 810 34.48 11.77 -23.22
C THR A 810 35.18 11.76 -21.87
N ARG A 811 36.15 10.85 -21.66
CA ARG A 811 36.86 10.62 -20.39
C ARG A 811 35.92 10.54 -19.19
N THR A 812 34.79 9.86 -19.38
CA THR A 812 33.77 9.66 -18.35
C THR A 812 33.79 8.20 -17.94
N HIS A 813 34.20 7.94 -16.69
CA HIS A 813 34.30 6.62 -16.12
C HIS A 813 33.36 6.48 -14.93
N VAL A 814 32.54 5.43 -14.92
CA VAL A 814 31.54 5.15 -13.89
C VAL A 814 31.90 3.82 -13.22
N LEU A 815 32.26 3.87 -11.94
CA LEU A 815 32.69 2.74 -11.12
C LEU A 815 31.63 2.52 -10.03
N SER A 816 30.62 1.71 -10.35
CA SER A 816 29.43 1.52 -9.53
C SER A 816 29.48 0.23 -8.73
N THR A 817 29.09 0.31 -7.46
CA THR A 817 28.76 -0.85 -6.62
C THR A 817 27.35 -0.68 -6.06
N SER A 818 26.36 -0.54 -6.96
CA SER A 818 25.00 -0.25 -6.57
C SER A 818 24.29 -1.49 -6.01
N PRO A 819 23.61 -1.37 -4.86
CA PRO A 819 22.81 -2.45 -4.31
C PRO A 819 21.37 -2.48 -4.85
N GLU A 820 20.91 -1.43 -5.55
CA GLU A 820 19.48 -1.22 -5.84
C GLU A 820 19.14 -1.32 -7.33
N LEU A 821 18.19 -2.20 -7.66
CA LEU A 821 17.63 -2.33 -9.00
C LEU A 821 16.60 -1.21 -9.20
N PHE A 822 16.78 -0.42 -10.26
CA PHE A 822 15.76 0.53 -10.68
C PHE A 822 14.63 -0.22 -11.39
N ILE A 823 14.93 -0.88 -12.52
CA ILE A 823 13.95 -1.67 -13.28
C ILE A 823 14.65 -2.79 -14.06
N GLU A 824 14.06 -3.97 -14.07
CA GLU A 824 14.36 -5.04 -15.02
C GLU A 824 13.13 -5.31 -15.89
N LEU A 825 13.37 -5.45 -17.20
CA LEU A 825 12.42 -5.90 -18.20
C LEU A 825 12.89 -7.25 -18.74
N SER A 826 12.13 -8.29 -18.40
CA SER A 826 12.44 -9.69 -18.70
C SER A 826 11.30 -10.33 -19.52
N GLY A 827 11.22 -11.66 -19.51
CA GLY A 827 10.27 -12.39 -20.35
C GLY A 827 10.63 -12.38 -21.84
N VAL A 828 9.73 -12.89 -22.67
CA VAL A 828 9.89 -12.89 -24.13
C VAL A 828 9.55 -11.50 -24.66
N GLY A 829 10.50 -10.82 -25.28
CA GLY A 829 10.30 -9.46 -25.81
C GLY A 829 10.29 -8.35 -24.75
N GLY A 830 10.78 -8.62 -23.52
CA GLY A 830 10.87 -7.58 -22.47
C GLY A 830 9.52 -7.25 -21.80
N THR A 831 8.55 -8.16 -21.82
CA THR A 831 7.15 -7.90 -21.41
C THR A 831 6.88 -7.96 -19.91
N GLU A 832 7.85 -8.32 -19.08
CA GLU A 832 7.68 -8.46 -17.63
C GLU A 832 8.58 -7.45 -16.90
N ALA A 833 7.98 -6.54 -16.13
CA ALA A 833 8.69 -5.56 -15.32
C ALA A 833 8.87 -6.03 -13.88
N LEU A 834 10.06 -5.77 -13.33
CA LEU A 834 10.41 -5.96 -11.93
C LEU A 834 11.16 -4.73 -11.43
N MET A 835 10.74 -4.17 -10.31
CA MET A 835 11.48 -3.13 -9.58
C MET A 835 11.74 -3.62 -8.15
N LYS A 836 12.94 -3.36 -7.62
CA LYS A 836 13.33 -3.76 -6.26
C LYS A 836 13.86 -2.57 -5.45
N PRO A 837 12.98 -1.68 -4.94
CA PRO A 837 13.40 -0.58 -4.08
C PRO A 837 14.04 -1.07 -2.79
N ILE A 838 15.00 -0.28 -2.30
CA ILE A 838 15.66 -0.50 -1.02
C ILE A 838 15.50 0.74 -0.15
N LYS A 839 14.94 0.56 1.05
CA LYS A 839 14.86 1.60 2.09
C LYS A 839 15.10 0.96 3.45
N GLY A 840 15.92 1.61 4.26
CA GLY A 840 16.43 1.09 5.52
C GLY A 840 17.66 0.20 5.36
N THR A 841 18.65 0.41 6.23
CA THR A 841 19.90 -0.36 6.25
C THR A 841 20.39 -0.55 7.68
N LEU A 842 20.53 -1.80 8.10
CA LEU A 842 21.10 -2.16 9.39
C LEU A 842 22.52 -2.71 9.23
N ARG A 843 23.51 -2.06 9.84
CA ARG A 843 24.89 -2.57 9.84
C ARG A 843 25.01 -3.89 10.60
N ARG A 844 25.61 -4.91 9.97
CA ARG A 844 25.93 -6.19 10.61
C ARG A 844 26.88 -5.99 11.78
N THR A 845 26.76 -6.83 12.80
CA THR A 845 27.66 -6.79 13.95
C THR A 845 29.09 -7.14 13.49
N PRO A 846 30.09 -6.26 13.68
CA PRO A 846 31.47 -6.56 13.31
C PRO A 846 32.03 -7.68 14.21
N CYS A 847 32.98 -8.49 13.72
CA CYS A 847 33.68 -9.38 14.64
C CYS A 847 34.48 -8.54 15.64
N ARG A 848 34.37 -8.88 16.93
CA ARG A 848 35.23 -8.32 17.99
C ARG A 848 36.67 -8.84 17.92
N CYS A 849 36.90 -9.88 17.13
CA CYS A 849 38.16 -10.50 16.84
C CYS A 849 38.77 -9.86 15.58
N ALA A 850 39.63 -8.87 15.72
CA ALA A 850 40.32 -8.27 14.57
C ALA A 850 41.85 -8.47 14.73
N PRO A 851 42.49 -9.39 13.97
CA PRO A 851 41.92 -10.32 12.96
C PRO A 851 41.14 -11.48 13.59
N CYS A 852 40.27 -12.11 12.78
CA CYS A 852 39.39 -13.19 13.24
C CYS A 852 40.15 -14.49 13.50
N THR A 853 40.03 -15.04 14.70
CA THR A 853 40.72 -16.27 15.13
C THR A 853 39.83 -17.51 15.10
N ASP A 854 38.51 -17.34 15.00
CA ASP A 854 37.51 -18.42 14.92
C ASP A 854 36.32 -17.95 14.06
N PRO A 855 36.40 -18.10 12.72
CA PRO A 855 35.37 -17.60 11.80
C PRO A 855 33.99 -18.19 12.06
N ASP A 856 33.93 -19.50 12.30
CA ASP A 856 32.66 -20.23 12.47
C ASP A 856 31.99 -19.86 13.79
N GLY A 857 32.72 -19.86 14.90
CA GLY A 857 32.19 -19.47 16.20
C GLY A 857 31.81 -17.98 16.27
N CYS A 858 32.56 -17.12 15.57
CA CYS A 858 32.21 -15.70 15.46
C CYS A 858 30.99 -15.45 14.58
N GLU A 859 30.76 -16.24 13.54
CA GLU A 859 29.53 -16.15 12.73
C GLU A 859 28.29 -16.53 13.54
N VAL A 860 28.35 -17.60 14.34
CA VAL A 860 27.23 -17.98 15.22
C VAL A 860 26.91 -16.89 16.23
N ASN A 861 27.93 -16.30 16.86
CA ASN A 861 27.75 -15.20 17.81
C ASN A 861 27.23 -13.91 17.14
N ARG A 862 27.72 -13.60 15.93
CA ARG A 862 27.20 -12.49 15.12
C ARG A 862 25.75 -12.71 14.75
N ALA A 863 25.38 -13.90 14.28
CA ALA A 863 24.01 -14.24 13.92
C ALA A 863 23.04 -14.08 15.11
N LEU A 864 23.44 -14.45 16.32
CA LEU A 864 22.61 -14.30 17.52
C LEU A 864 22.38 -12.82 17.89
N GLN A 865 23.43 -11.99 17.81
CA GLN A 865 23.34 -10.55 18.09
C GLN A 865 22.58 -9.80 16.99
N ASP A 866 22.83 -10.18 15.74
CA ASP A 866 22.12 -9.65 14.58
C ASP A 866 20.63 -10.01 14.63
N ALA A 867 20.24 -11.22 15.05
CA ALA A 867 18.84 -11.63 15.13
C ALA A 867 17.99 -10.70 16.01
N GLN A 868 18.52 -10.27 17.17
CA GLN A 868 17.81 -9.33 18.04
C GLN A 868 17.73 -7.92 17.44
N ARG A 869 18.83 -7.44 16.84
CA ARG A 869 18.87 -6.12 16.20
C ARG A 869 18.00 -6.07 14.96
N LEU A 870 17.93 -7.17 14.21
CA LEU A 870 17.12 -7.31 13.02
C LEU A 870 15.64 -7.31 13.37
N ALA A 871 15.22 -8.04 14.40
CA ALA A 871 13.83 -8.00 14.87
C ALA A 871 13.40 -6.59 15.31
N ALA A 872 14.30 -5.82 15.93
CA ALA A 872 14.03 -4.42 16.26
C ALA A 872 13.94 -3.51 15.02
N PHE A 873 14.83 -3.72 14.04
CA PHE A 873 14.86 -2.98 12.78
C PHE A 873 13.64 -3.27 11.89
N GLU A 874 13.21 -4.53 11.78
CA GLU A 874 11.99 -4.92 11.05
C GLU A 874 10.71 -4.33 11.65
N ALA A 875 10.71 -4.09 12.97
CA ALA A 875 9.61 -3.52 13.72
C ALA A 875 9.64 -1.98 13.79
N ASP A 876 10.70 -1.34 13.29
CA ASP A 876 10.87 0.12 13.36
C ASP A 876 9.79 0.83 12.50
N PRO A 877 8.91 1.64 13.11
CA PRO A 877 7.88 2.38 12.37
C PRO A 877 8.42 3.35 11.32
N LYS A 878 9.62 3.94 11.51
CA LYS A 878 10.24 4.86 10.55
C LYS A 878 10.64 4.10 9.28
N GLU A 879 11.41 3.03 9.46
CA GLU A 879 11.94 2.20 8.36
C GLU A 879 10.83 1.58 7.52
N ARG A 880 9.77 1.08 8.18
CA ARG A 880 8.58 0.55 7.51
C ARG A 880 7.81 1.62 6.74
N ALA A 881 7.69 2.83 7.31
CA ALA A 881 7.00 3.93 6.66
C ALA A 881 7.73 4.39 5.40
N GLU A 882 9.05 4.57 5.48
CA GLU A 882 9.91 4.92 4.33
C GLU A 882 9.83 3.87 3.23
N ASN A 883 9.91 2.59 3.58
CA ASN A 883 9.78 1.54 2.58
C ASN A 883 8.39 1.57 1.93
N LEU A 884 7.31 1.66 2.73
CA LEU A 884 5.94 1.70 2.21
C LEU A 884 5.68 2.89 1.27
N MET A 885 6.19 4.08 1.59
CA MET A 885 6.08 5.27 0.73
C MET A 885 6.64 5.01 -0.67
N ILE A 886 7.79 4.34 -0.76
CA ILE A 886 8.41 3.98 -2.04
C ILE A 886 7.68 2.81 -2.72
N VAL A 887 7.18 1.82 -1.97
CA VAL A 887 6.40 0.70 -2.55
C VAL A 887 5.18 1.24 -3.28
N ASP A 888 4.40 2.12 -2.64
CA ASP A 888 3.20 2.66 -3.26
C ASP A 888 3.53 3.58 -4.45
N LEU A 889 4.64 4.32 -4.42
CA LEU A 889 5.12 5.09 -5.57
C LEU A 889 5.43 4.17 -6.76
N ILE A 890 6.17 3.09 -6.52
CA ILE A 890 6.57 2.15 -7.58
C ILE A 890 5.37 1.38 -8.15
N ARG A 891 4.41 1.01 -7.30
CA ARG A 891 3.16 0.42 -7.78
C ARG A 891 2.46 1.39 -8.74
N ALA A 892 2.35 2.66 -8.40
CA ALA A 892 1.69 3.65 -9.24
C ALA A 892 2.46 3.92 -10.54
N ASP A 893 3.80 3.92 -10.48
CA ASP A 893 4.67 3.99 -11.66
C ASP A 893 4.40 2.81 -12.61
N LEU A 894 4.37 1.57 -12.10
CA LEU A 894 4.08 0.37 -12.92
C LEU A 894 2.66 0.40 -13.49
N GLN A 895 1.68 0.91 -12.74
CA GLN A 895 0.28 1.07 -13.22
C GLN A 895 0.16 1.98 -14.45
N ASN A 896 1.17 2.81 -14.74
CA ASN A 896 1.17 3.69 -15.92
C ASN A 896 1.32 2.90 -17.23
N PHE A 897 2.03 1.76 -17.21
CA PHE A 897 2.40 1.04 -18.43
C PHE A 897 2.32 -0.50 -18.34
N CYS A 898 1.87 -1.04 -17.20
CA CYS A 898 1.52 -2.44 -17.05
C CYS A 898 0.00 -2.62 -17.06
N HIS A 899 -0.47 -3.84 -17.39
CA HIS A 899 -1.86 -4.22 -17.14
C HIS A 899 -2.17 -4.04 -15.65
N THR A 900 -3.23 -3.29 -15.33
CA THR A 900 -3.55 -2.95 -13.93
C THR A 900 -3.75 -4.17 -13.05
N SER A 901 -4.37 -5.21 -13.61
CA SER A 901 -4.59 -6.51 -12.97
C SER A 901 -3.34 -7.35 -12.75
N SER A 902 -2.20 -6.99 -13.35
CA SER A 902 -0.94 -7.74 -13.25
C SER A 902 0.04 -7.18 -12.21
N VAL A 903 -0.12 -5.93 -11.79
CA VAL A 903 0.81 -5.27 -10.86
C VAL A 903 0.63 -5.84 -9.46
N THR A 904 1.67 -6.46 -8.92
CA THR A 904 1.63 -7.14 -7.61
C THR A 904 2.89 -6.89 -6.79
N VAL A 905 2.73 -6.77 -5.47
CA VAL A 905 3.85 -6.75 -4.51
C VAL A 905 4.11 -8.19 -4.08
N LYS A 906 5.14 -8.84 -4.63
CA LYS A 906 5.45 -10.24 -4.32
C LYS A 906 6.09 -10.43 -2.96
N LYS A 907 6.96 -9.49 -2.58
CA LYS A 907 7.68 -9.46 -1.31
C LYS A 907 7.63 -8.05 -0.78
N LEU A 908 7.12 -7.87 0.43
CA LEU A 908 7.01 -6.56 1.09
C LEU A 908 7.97 -6.52 2.26
N MET A 909 8.94 -5.60 2.23
CA MET A 909 9.92 -5.38 3.30
C MET A 909 10.70 -6.66 3.68
N ASP A 910 11.09 -7.46 2.68
CA ASP A 910 11.88 -8.67 2.89
C ASP A 910 13.33 -8.30 3.27
N VAL A 911 13.90 -8.99 4.25
CA VAL A 911 15.27 -8.69 4.68
C VAL A 911 16.26 -9.40 3.76
N GLU A 912 17.07 -8.61 3.07
CA GLU A 912 18.24 -9.12 2.35
C GLU A 912 19.52 -8.80 3.11
N ALA A 913 20.15 -9.84 3.65
CA ALA A 913 21.50 -9.74 4.21
C ALA A 913 22.51 -9.46 3.11
N SER A 914 23.58 -8.72 3.40
CA SER A 914 24.81 -8.53 2.60
C SER A 914 26.05 -8.84 3.46
N GLU A 915 27.26 -8.66 2.93
CA GLU A 915 28.48 -8.91 3.73
C GLU A 915 28.58 -7.97 4.94
N THR A 916 28.20 -6.70 4.77
CA THR A 916 28.38 -5.64 5.78
C THR A 916 27.07 -5.12 6.38
N VAL A 917 25.92 -5.33 5.72
CA VAL A 917 24.62 -4.73 6.11
C VAL A 917 23.45 -5.68 5.84
N TYR A 918 22.31 -5.48 6.51
CA TYR A 918 20.98 -5.97 6.12
C TYR A 918 20.17 -4.82 5.51
N SER A 919 19.35 -5.08 4.51
CA SER A 919 18.48 -4.06 3.87
C SER A 919 17.05 -4.57 3.75
N LEU A 920 16.05 -3.69 3.86
CA LEU A 920 14.66 -4.04 3.55
C LEU A 920 14.41 -3.83 2.05
N VAL A 921 14.07 -4.91 1.37
CA VAL A 921 13.85 -4.96 -0.07
C VAL A 921 12.40 -5.35 -0.33
N THR A 922 11.73 -4.56 -1.16
CA THR A 922 10.39 -4.92 -1.67
C THR A 922 10.55 -5.30 -3.13
N SER A 923 9.81 -6.31 -3.61
CA SER A 923 9.74 -6.66 -5.03
C SER A 923 8.35 -6.38 -5.57
N VAL A 924 8.27 -5.49 -6.56
CA VAL A 924 7.02 -5.15 -7.27
C VAL A 924 7.15 -5.56 -8.73
N GLU A 925 6.20 -6.32 -9.22
CA GLU A 925 6.21 -6.86 -10.58
C GLU A 925 4.93 -6.48 -11.34
N GLY A 926 5.03 -6.40 -12.67
CA GLY A 926 3.90 -6.17 -13.56
C GLY A 926 4.16 -6.68 -14.98
N LYS A 927 3.11 -6.86 -15.77
CA LYS A 927 3.20 -7.23 -17.19
C LYS A 927 2.91 -6.01 -18.04
N LEU A 928 3.84 -5.65 -18.92
CA LEU A 928 3.71 -4.52 -19.81
C LEU A 928 2.46 -4.65 -20.68
N VAL A 929 1.83 -3.52 -20.94
CA VAL A 929 0.79 -3.44 -21.98
C VAL A 929 1.44 -3.55 -23.36
N PRO A 930 0.72 -4.06 -24.36
CA PRO A 930 1.18 -4.04 -25.75
C PRO A 930 1.68 -2.67 -26.22
N ASP A 931 2.65 -2.66 -27.13
CA ASP A 931 3.24 -1.45 -27.73
C ASP A 931 3.98 -0.50 -26.77
N VAL A 932 4.26 -0.93 -25.52
CA VAL A 932 5.23 -0.27 -24.65
C VAL A 932 6.57 -0.99 -24.73
N GLY A 933 7.59 -0.25 -25.15
CA GLY A 933 8.98 -0.72 -25.20
C GLY A 933 9.77 -0.41 -23.92
N PRO A 934 11.02 -0.89 -23.83
CA PRO A 934 11.83 -0.69 -22.63
C PRO A 934 12.19 0.78 -22.37
N VAL A 935 12.41 1.58 -23.42
CA VAL A 935 12.74 3.01 -23.28
C VAL A 935 11.54 3.79 -22.73
N GLU A 936 10.34 3.55 -23.27
CA GLU A 936 9.11 4.15 -22.77
C GLU A 936 8.83 3.76 -21.30
N ALA A 937 9.01 2.49 -20.93
CA ALA A 937 8.85 2.02 -19.54
C ALA A 937 9.84 2.69 -18.56
N ILE A 938 11.11 2.80 -18.96
CA ILE A 938 12.15 3.51 -18.19
C ILE A 938 11.78 4.99 -18.06
N CYS A 939 11.41 5.65 -19.17
CA CYS A 939 11.04 7.06 -19.18
C CYS A 939 9.88 7.36 -18.22
N ARG A 940 8.80 6.57 -18.26
CA ARG A 940 7.61 6.76 -17.41
C ARG A 940 7.86 6.57 -15.92
N THR A 941 8.92 5.86 -15.54
CA THR A 941 9.29 5.62 -14.12
C THR A 941 10.41 6.54 -13.63
N PHE A 942 11.12 7.20 -14.55
CA PHE A 942 12.31 7.99 -14.24
C PHE A 942 11.97 9.40 -13.71
N PRO A 943 12.75 9.95 -12.75
CA PRO A 943 13.90 9.36 -12.05
C PRO A 943 13.50 8.30 -10.99
N PRO A 944 14.46 7.50 -10.50
CA PRO A 944 14.20 6.51 -9.44
C PRO A 944 13.51 7.14 -8.22
N GLY A 945 12.37 6.57 -7.81
CA GLY A 945 11.57 7.07 -6.69
C GLY A 945 12.36 7.18 -5.39
N SER A 946 13.21 6.20 -5.10
CA SER A 946 14.09 6.19 -3.91
C SER A 946 15.10 7.35 -3.88
N MET A 947 15.39 7.98 -5.02
CA MET A 947 16.30 9.11 -5.19
C MET A 947 15.59 10.44 -5.41
N THR A 948 14.28 10.50 -5.27
CA THR A 948 13.50 11.73 -5.44
C THR A 948 12.74 12.04 -4.16
N GLY A 949 11.49 11.60 -4.08
CA GLY A 949 10.56 11.81 -2.99
C GLY A 949 9.16 11.49 -3.48
N ALA A 950 8.18 11.63 -2.60
CA ALA A 950 6.78 11.44 -2.93
C ALA A 950 5.96 12.62 -2.40
N PRO A 951 5.16 13.33 -3.23
CA PRO A 951 4.98 13.15 -4.67
C PRO A 951 6.15 13.59 -5.57
N LYS A 952 6.54 12.74 -6.53
CA LYS A 952 7.78 12.82 -7.33
C LYS A 952 8.04 14.18 -7.97
N LEU A 953 7.09 14.72 -8.73
CA LEU A 953 7.26 16.00 -9.43
C LEU A 953 7.54 17.14 -8.44
N ARG A 954 6.70 17.27 -7.41
CA ARG A 954 6.80 18.32 -6.41
C ARG A 954 8.09 18.21 -5.59
N SER A 955 8.47 16.98 -5.20
CA SER A 955 9.72 16.72 -4.49
C SER A 955 10.94 17.14 -5.31
N VAL A 956 10.97 16.83 -6.62
CA VAL A 956 12.08 17.23 -7.51
C VAL A 956 12.19 18.74 -7.61
N GLU A 957 11.09 19.47 -7.79
CA GLU A 957 11.08 20.95 -7.82
C GLU A 957 11.66 21.55 -6.51
N LEU A 958 11.25 21.02 -5.36
CA LEU A 958 11.71 21.50 -4.06
C LEU A 958 13.18 21.16 -3.80
N LEU A 959 13.61 19.96 -4.22
CA LEU A 959 15.00 19.51 -4.07
C LEU A 959 15.96 20.39 -4.88
N GLU A 960 15.59 20.86 -6.07
CA GLU A 960 16.44 21.77 -6.83
C GLU A 960 16.78 23.04 -6.04
N ASP A 961 15.82 23.62 -5.33
CA ASP A 961 16.05 24.79 -4.49
C ASP A 961 16.85 24.44 -3.22
N LEU A 962 16.53 23.32 -2.57
CA LEU A 962 17.16 22.88 -1.32
C LEU A 962 18.61 22.42 -1.52
N GLU A 963 18.96 21.95 -2.73
CA GLU A 963 20.30 21.57 -3.17
C GLU A 963 21.04 22.74 -3.86
N GLY A 964 20.55 23.97 -3.69
CA GLY A 964 21.23 25.16 -4.21
C GLY A 964 21.41 25.16 -5.73
N HIS A 965 20.49 24.52 -6.45
CA HIS A 965 20.49 24.28 -7.90
C HIS A 965 21.75 23.57 -8.42
N GLN A 966 22.44 22.79 -7.59
CA GLN A 966 23.55 21.96 -8.05
C GLN A 966 23.00 20.70 -8.73
N PRO A 967 23.45 20.39 -9.95
CA PRO A 967 23.04 19.15 -10.62
C PRO A 967 23.62 17.93 -9.90
N ARG A 968 22.83 16.85 -9.84
CA ARG A 968 23.29 15.56 -9.34
C ARG A 968 24.10 14.80 -10.41
N GLY A 969 23.85 15.06 -11.69
CA GLY A 969 24.58 14.43 -12.80
C GLY A 969 24.32 12.93 -12.87
N ILE A 970 25.38 12.14 -13.10
CA ILE A 970 25.27 10.67 -13.20
C ILE A 970 24.77 10.06 -11.87
N TYR A 971 25.13 10.65 -10.72
CA TYR A 971 24.63 10.22 -9.42
C TYR A 971 23.12 10.43 -9.31
N SER A 972 22.42 9.51 -8.65
CA SER A 972 20.94 9.44 -8.58
C SER A 972 20.23 9.15 -9.91
N GLY A 973 20.96 9.02 -11.03
CA GLY A 973 20.42 8.53 -12.29
C GLY A 973 20.27 7.01 -12.31
N CYS A 974 20.30 6.42 -13.51
CA CYS A 974 20.36 4.96 -13.69
C CYS A 974 21.41 4.55 -14.72
N LEU A 975 21.98 3.35 -14.57
CA LEU A 975 22.88 2.74 -15.55
C LEU A 975 22.50 1.29 -15.81
N GLY A 976 22.84 0.77 -16.97
CA GLY A 976 22.39 -0.56 -17.37
C GLY A 976 22.49 -0.85 -18.86
N TYR A 977 21.61 -1.72 -19.35
CA TYR A 977 21.55 -2.11 -20.76
C TYR A 977 20.12 -2.17 -21.30
N ILE A 978 20.01 -2.01 -22.62
CA ILE A 978 18.84 -2.33 -23.44
C ILE A 978 19.28 -3.30 -24.53
N SER A 979 18.73 -4.51 -24.50
CA SER A 979 19.07 -5.59 -25.42
C SER A 979 18.27 -5.48 -26.73
N VAL A 980 18.79 -6.03 -27.82
CA VAL A 980 18.08 -6.07 -29.13
C VAL A 980 16.73 -6.81 -29.07
N ASN A 981 16.54 -7.69 -28.08
CA ASN A 981 15.31 -8.45 -27.85
C ASN A 981 14.35 -7.76 -26.86
N ASN A 982 14.50 -6.45 -26.64
CA ASN A 982 13.75 -5.61 -25.70
C ASN A 982 13.90 -5.95 -24.21
N ARG A 983 14.70 -6.95 -23.83
CA ARG A 983 15.08 -7.11 -22.42
C ARG A 983 15.97 -5.94 -21.98
N ALA A 984 15.80 -5.47 -20.75
CA ALA A 984 16.57 -4.36 -20.21
C ALA A 984 16.80 -4.55 -18.72
N SER A 985 17.88 -3.99 -18.20
CA SER A 985 18.11 -3.95 -16.75
C SER A 985 18.89 -2.70 -16.42
N PHE A 986 18.34 -1.89 -15.50
CA PHE A 986 18.95 -0.67 -15.01
C PHE A 986 18.96 -0.67 -13.48
N ASN A 987 20.07 -0.27 -12.90
CA ASN A 987 20.23 -0.04 -11.47
C ASN A 987 20.35 1.45 -11.16
N VAL A 988 19.98 1.83 -9.95
CA VAL A 988 20.12 3.21 -9.47
C VAL A 988 21.60 3.53 -9.31
N VAL A 989 22.03 4.73 -9.71
CA VAL A 989 23.44 5.15 -9.54
C VAL A 989 23.67 5.71 -8.13
N ILE A 990 23.92 4.81 -7.20
CA ILE A 990 24.32 5.08 -5.81
C ILE A 990 25.58 4.26 -5.48
N ARG A 991 26.30 4.65 -4.41
CA ARG A 991 27.60 4.03 -4.05
C ARG A 991 28.51 3.88 -5.26
N THR A 992 28.64 4.97 -6.02
CA THR A 992 29.30 5.00 -7.32
C THR A 992 30.33 6.11 -7.34
N LEU A 993 31.55 5.78 -7.78
CA LEU A 993 32.58 6.75 -8.08
C LEU A 993 32.50 7.12 -9.56
N VAL A 994 32.35 8.41 -9.83
CA VAL A 994 32.37 8.96 -11.19
C VAL A 994 33.66 9.73 -11.36
N ILE A 995 34.37 9.48 -12.46
CA ILE A 995 35.55 10.24 -12.87
C ILE A 995 35.26 10.88 -14.21
N GLN A 996 35.32 12.20 -14.27
CA GLN A 996 35.22 12.99 -15.50
C GLN A 996 36.51 13.80 -15.63
N ASP A 997 37.29 13.50 -16.67
CA ASP A 997 38.68 13.98 -16.82
C ASP A 997 39.52 13.67 -15.57
N CYS A 998 39.81 14.68 -14.74
CA CYS A 998 40.55 14.55 -13.48
C CYS A 998 39.67 14.73 -12.24
N LYS A 999 38.37 15.04 -12.40
CA LYS A 999 37.44 15.25 -11.29
C LYS A 999 36.82 13.92 -10.90
N ALA A 1000 37.09 13.48 -9.67
CA ALA A 1000 36.45 12.35 -9.05
C ALA A 1000 35.30 12.83 -8.15
N SER A 1001 34.14 12.18 -8.23
CA SER A 1001 32.97 12.53 -7.41
C SER A 1001 32.21 11.30 -6.93
N VAL A 1002 31.72 11.36 -5.69
CA VAL A 1002 30.80 10.37 -5.09
C VAL A 1002 29.63 11.12 -4.48
N GLY A 1003 28.41 10.79 -4.89
CA GLY A 1003 27.20 11.33 -4.27
C GLY A 1003 26.75 10.52 -3.07
N ALA A 1004 26.20 11.21 -2.07
CA ALA A 1004 25.58 10.60 -0.90
C ALA A 1004 24.41 11.46 -0.39
N GLY A 1005 23.46 10.81 0.27
CA GLY A 1005 22.24 11.45 0.76
C GLY A 1005 21.28 10.46 1.41
N GLY A 1006 20.15 10.96 1.89
CA GLY A 1006 19.16 10.20 2.65
C GLY A 1006 17.75 10.75 2.45
N ALA A 1007 16.76 9.85 2.57
CA ALA A 1007 15.37 10.25 2.60
C ALA A 1007 15.08 10.94 3.93
N ILE A 1008 14.68 12.21 3.84
CA ILE A 1008 14.23 12.97 4.99
C ILE A 1008 12.72 12.84 5.08
N THR A 1009 12.25 12.37 6.23
CA THR A 1009 10.83 12.26 6.58
C THR A 1009 10.50 13.18 7.76
N TRP A 1010 9.22 13.26 8.12
CA TRP A 1010 8.81 13.97 9.33
C TRP A 1010 9.47 13.44 10.62
N LEU A 1011 9.84 12.15 10.65
CA LEU A 1011 10.47 11.51 11.81
C LEU A 1011 12.02 11.54 11.75
N SER A 1012 12.60 12.17 10.73
CA SER A 1012 14.06 12.25 10.60
C SER A 1012 14.68 13.17 11.65
N ASP A 1013 15.77 12.70 12.24
CA ASP A 1013 16.61 13.48 13.16
C ASP A 1013 17.79 14.08 12.37
N PRO A 1014 17.92 15.42 12.27
CA PRO A 1014 18.91 16.05 11.40
C PRO A 1014 20.36 15.61 11.64
N ASP A 1015 20.76 15.39 12.90
CA ASP A 1015 22.13 14.99 13.24
C ASP A 1015 22.39 13.53 12.78
N SER A 1016 21.41 12.65 12.98
CA SER A 1016 21.48 11.26 12.50
C SER A 1016 21.56 11.17 10.97
N GLU A 1017 20.83 12.02 10.25
CA GLU A 1017 20.85 12.07 8.77
C GLU A 1017 22.20 12.58 8.23
N TRP A 1018 22.85 13.51 8.94
CA TRP A 1018 24.22 13.94 8.63
C TRP A 1018 25.21 12.77 8.80
N ASP A 1019 25.14 12.04 9.91
CA ASP A 1019 26.00 10.89 10.16
C ASP A 1019 25.78 9.76 9.11
N GLU A 1020 24.54 9.53 8.70
CA GLU A 1020 24.18 8.55 7.67
C GLU A 1020 24.76 8.91 6.29
N LEU A 1021 24.78 10.21 5.93
CA LEU A 1021 25.38 10.69 4.70
C LEU A 1021 26.87 10.30 4.62
N PHE A 1022 27.64 10.53 5.70
CA PHE A 1022 29.05 10.13 5.75
C PHE A 1022 29.20 8.61 5.78
N LEU A 1023 28.33 7.88 6.47
CA LEU A 1023 28.36 6.41 6.46
C LEU A 1023 28.22 5.85 5.03
N LYS A 1024 27.30 6.41 4.24
CA LYS A 1024 27.09 6.03 2.84
C LYS A 1024 28.31 6.41 1.97
N ALA A 1025 28.86 7.60 2.13
CA ALA A 1025 30.05 8.04 1.38
C ALA A 1025 31.28 7.16 1.69
N ARG A 1026 31.50 6.82 2.96
CA ARG A 1026 32.61 5.95 3.43
C ARG A 1026 32.56 4.54 2.85
N SER A 1027 31.39 4.06 2.39
CA SER A 1027 31.31 2.75 1.71
C SER A 1027 32.16 2.69 0.44
N VAL A 1028 32.35 3.83 -0.25
CA VAL A 1028 33.18 3.95 -1.46
C VAL A 1028 34.51 4.62 -1.13
N LEU A 1029 34.48 5.72 -0.38
CA LEU A 1029 35.66 6.58 -0.13
C LEU A 1029 36.51 6.14 1.07
N GLN A 1030 35.99 5.27 1.94
CA GLN A 1030 36.65 4.88 3.19
C GLN A 1030 37.00 6.11 4.04
N ASP A 1031 38.21 6.19 4.60
CA ASP A 1031 38.66 7.28 5.49
C ASP A 1031 39.03 8.59 4.75
N ARG A 1032 38.58 8.78 3.51
CA ARG A 1032 38.92 9.93 2.64
C ARG A 1032 37.88 11.06 2.66
N VAL A 1033 36.96 11.07 3.62
CA VAL A 1033 35.87 12.06 3.76
C VAL A 1033 35.90 12.79 5.09
#